data_AF-A0A372QQD8-F1
#
_entry.id   AF-A0A372QQD8-F1
#
_cell.length_a   1.000
_cell.length_b   1.000
_cell.length_c   1.000
_cell.angle_alpha   90.00
_cell.angle_beta   90.00
_cell.angle_gamma   90.00
#
_symmetry.space_group_name_H-M   'P 1'
#
loop_
_entity.id
_entity.type
_entity.pdbx_description
1 polymer ?
#
loop_
_entity_poly.entity_id
_entity_poly.type
_entity_poly.pdbx_seq_one_letter_code
_entity_poly.pdbx_strand_id
1 'polypeptide(L)'
;MFIFIIRPGIICAVLQSAAQYAWYTFEGKSPLIDTSSNGWSNELKPYWILKLISVMLLLLITGYHMLSNRWANRVNQTLAVIKMITIIIIALSGMSKYHDTDNWKLTLESPDSKFSVLTPYSVAIIEVFFSYNGWNNLNYSLDEFRNPEKKLRMSNSYSVGIVAILYLMVNIAFISAVPPQLVIGTNYEGSQEIIRPISALSSEPSLKPRNDSLLGVFYGIGMNVNNVIGSGIVTAPGIVWNAVKSPGIVLLLWLIGGIVSMAGSLTYVELGAIHKISGGETKYLQTAYPNPKLLISYLFSFIVIRPGLICAVIQIGAQYFWYTIKGYRFSDDIDPKLNGWNLQFSPFWFIKILAIVLLFVITVYHMLSNRWAAIINQGLAIIKLITYSIIALAGLYRLCQNTETSRKNWQTPLSGDTDIATYSSTTILSIMFTYNGWNNLNYSLDEFRNPEKKLILSNSISVAIVTVMYLLVNVAFISVVPQELITNNSKIDETIAAEFFRQLFGGNQMIARFFTFLVVLSVMGTAAVDVWSGSRVIVAAAKSDFFPKYSQELRNWNERFNTPINALLAQFIWCSILMIFVGGSFSISSFVLFSNFASYSYWIFYLATGIGLLLIRKRSKNNKMKRQLEKDDEELNRSNDRGTNSSNIKLLSRLEEKFFKVPLPVAGIFILGGVFILIFSFIVNVKCPEGKPNCGEDVLGPLRAQKLSPIMLSYGFLFVALLSWYFFYYWWDTKKKQQEAAVMRIAADHDSMDSELNS
;
A
#
# COMPACT_ATOMS: atom_id res chain seq x y z
N MET A 1 -1.70 -11.92 21.71
CA MET A 1 -2.19 -10.54 21.86
C MET A 1 -3.71 -10.51 21.95
N PHE A 2 -4.45 -10.95 20.91
CA PHE A 2 -5.93 -10.93 20.87
C PHE A 2 -6.68 -11.57 22.05
N ILE A 3 -6.28 -12.78 22.49
CA ILE A 3 -6.96 -13.52 23.56
C ILE A 3 -6.62 -12.98 24.96
N PHE A 4 -5.38 -12.54 25.18
CA PHE A 4 -4.87 -12.20 26.51
C PHE A 4 -4.89 -10.70 26.84
N ILE A 5 -5.11 -9.83 25.86
CA ILE A 5 -5.08 -8.37 26.05
C ILE A 5 -6.40 -7.74 25.61
N ILE A 6 -6.92 -8.08 24.43
CA ILE A 6 -8.05 -7.37 23.83
C ILE A 6 -9.40 -7.81 24.38
N ARG A 7 -9.62 -9.12 24.54
CA ARG A 7 -10.86 -9.62 25.15
C ARG A 7 -11.04 -9.20 26.62
N PRO A 8 -10.01 -9.32 27.49
CA PRO A 8 -10.09 -8.76 28.83
C PRO A 8 -10.39 -7.26 28.81
N GLY A 9 -9.79 -6.50 27.88
CA GLY A 9 -10.08 -5.07 27.70
C GLY A 9 -11.56 -4.77 27.40
N ILE A 10 -12.21 -5.54 26.51
CA ILE A 10 -13.63 -5.38 26.18
C ILE A 10 -14.52 -5.71 27.40
N ILE A 11 -14.21 -6.79 28.14
CA ILE A 11 -14.96 -7.17 29.34
C ILE A 11 -14.85 -6.08 30.40
N CYS A 12 -13.65 -5.54 30.63
CA CYS A 12 -13.44 -4.44 31.56
C CYS A 12 -14.21 -3.18 31.14
N ALA A 13 -14.23 -2.83 29.85
CA ALA A 13 -14.98 -1.68 29.35
C ALA A 13 -16.49 -1.80 29.61
N VAL A 14 -17.09 -2.96 29.30
CA VAL A 14 -18.53 -3.19 29.52
C VAL A 14 -18.90 -3.18 31.00
N LEU A 15 -18.07 -3.79 31.86
CA LEU A 15 -18.31 -3.79 33.31
C LEU A 15 -18.18 -2.39 33.92
N GLN A 16 -17.25 -1.58 33.40
CA GLN A 16 -17.09 -0.19 33.81
C GLN A 16 -18.28 0.67 33.40
N SER A 17 -18.83 0.47 32.19
CA SER A 17 -20.10 1.11 31.79
C SER A 17 -21.26 0.66 32.68
N ALA A 18 -21.37 -0.63 32.99
CA ALA A 18 -22.40 -1.14 33.90
C ALA A 18 -22.30 -0.53 35.30
N ALA A 19 -21.08 -0.36 35.83
CA ALA A 19 -20.84 0.31 37.10
C ALA A 19 -21.27 1.78 37.07
N GLN A 20 -21.07 2.49 35.95
CA GLN A 20 -21.52 3.88 35.78
C GLN A 20 -23.05 4.00 35.79
N TYR A 21 -23.76 3.09 35.10
CA TYR A 21 -25.22 3.06 35.13
C TYR A 21 -25.76 2.68 36.52
N ALA A 22 -25.11 1.75 37.22
CA ALA A 22 -25.44 1.41 38.59
C ALA A 22 -25.27 2.64 39.51
N TRP A 23 -24.13 3.33 39.42
CA TRP A 23 -23.89 4.58 40.14
C TRP A 23 -24.95 5.64 39.86
N TYR A 24 -25.27 5.88 38.58
CA TYR A 24 -26.31 6.84 38.19
C TYR A 24 -27.67 6.51 38.78
N THR A 25 -28.00 5.22 38.89
CA THR A 25 -29.27 4.74 39.48
C THR A 25 -29.40 5.10 40.96
N PHE A 26 -28.31 5.09 41.71
CA PHE A 26 -28.30 5.40 43.15
C PHE A 26 -28.06 6.88 43.46
N GLU A 27 -27.18 7.54 42.70
CA GLU A 27 -26.71 8.90 42.98
C GLU A 27 -27.42 9.97 42.14
N GLY A 28 -28.20 9.56 41.12
CA GLY A 28 -28.94 10.46 40.23
C GLY A 28 -28.07 11.37 39.36
N LYS A 29 -26.74 11.23 39.41
CA LYS A 29 -25.76 12.03 38.66
C LYS A 29 -24.70 11.14 38.03
N SER A 30 -24.35 11.45 36.78
CA SER A 30 -23.28 10.74 36.08
C SER A 30 -21.92 11.24 36.57
N PRO A 31 -20.96 10.37 36.89
CA PRO A 31 -19.61 10.78 37.23
C PRO A 31 -18.93 11.31 35.96
N LEU A 32 -18.79 12.64 35.82
CA LEU A 32 -18.10 13.31 34.72
C LEU A 32 -16.70 12.74 34.56
N ILE A 33 -16.41 12.05 33.44
CA ILE A 33 -15.08 11.52 33.13
C ILE A 33 -14.24 12.68 32.58
N ASP A 34 -13.25 13.14 33.34
CA ASP A 34 -12.23 14.06 32.83
C ASP A 34 -11.13 13.24 32.13
N THR A 35 -11.08 13.30 30.80
CA THR A 35 -10.14 12.55 29.94
C THR A 35 -8.69 13.02 30.02
N SER A 36 -8.40 14.07 30.80
CA SER A 36 -7.06 14.67 30.87
C SER A 36 -6.17 14.15 32.01
N SER A 37 -6.68 13.30 32.91
CA SER A 37 -5.94 12.90 34.12
C SER A 37 -5.65 11.39 34.18
N ASN A 38 -4.38 11.05 34.37
CA ASN A 38 -3.95 9.69 34.69
C ASN A 38 -4.52 9.33 36.07
N GLY A 39 -5.55 8.48 36.11
CA GLY A 39 -6.42 8.21 37.26
C GLY A 39 -5.80 7.50 38.48
N TRP A 40 -4.55 7.79 38.81
CA TRP A 40 -3.86 7.40 40.04
C TRP A 40 -3.61 8.59 40.99
N SER A 41 -3.80 9.84 40.54
CA SER A 41 -3.38 11.03 41.28
C SER A 41 -4.51 11.80 42.00
N ASN A 42 -5.76 11.36 41.91
CA ASN A 42 -6.88 12.08 42.53
C ASN A 42 -7.42 11.30 43.73
N GLU A 43 -6.94 11.68 44.91
CA GLU A 43 -7.59 11.34 46.18
C GLU A 43 -8.99 11.97 46.20
N LEU A 44 -10.02 11.12 46.34
CA LEU A 44 -11.43 11.46 46.61
C LEU A 44 -12.28 11.99 45.44
N LYS A 45 -12.52 11.16 44.41
CA LYS A 45 -13.70 11.23 43.50
C LYS A 45 -14.15 9.81 43.07
N PRO A 46 -15.42 9.57 42.64
CA PRO A 46 -16.13 8.26 42.63
C PRO A 46 -15.56 7.12 41.76
N TYR A 47 -14.42 7.31 41.11
CA TYR A 47 -13.82 6.36 40.16
C TYR A 47 -13.35 5.05 40.77
N TRP A 48 -12.81 5.09 41.99
CA TRP A 48 -12.38 3.87 42.67
C TRP A 48 -13.57 2.98 43.04
N ILE A 49 -14.71 3.59 43.37
CA ILE A 49 -15.96 2.87 43.67
C ILE A 49 -16.48 2.19 42.40
N LEU A 50 -16.49 2.88 41.26
CA LEU A 50 -16.86 2.28 39.96
C LEU A 50 -15.98 1.10 39.59
N LYS A 51 -14.66 1.20 39.81
CA LYS A 51 -13.72 0.10 39.59
C LYS A 51 -14.00 -1.06 40.53
N LEU A 52 -14.30 -0.80 41.80
CA LEU A 52 -14.64 -1.83 42.79
C LEU A 52 -15.96 -2.54 42.44
N ILE A 53 -16.99 -1.80 42.02
CA ILE A 53 -18.24 -2.36 41.50
C ILE A 53 -17.96 -3.24 40.27
N SER A 54 -17.12 -2.79 39.35
CA SER A 54 -16.75 -3.56 38.15
C SER A 54 -16.04 -4.87 38.51
N VAL A 55 -15.13 -4.84 39.49
CA VAL A 55 -14.45 -6.04 40.02
C VAL A 55 -15.43 -6.96 40.73
N MET A 56 -16.36 -6.45 41.54
CA MET A 56 -17.40 -7.25 42.17
C MET A 56 -18.32 -7.91 41.14
N LEU A 57 -18.74 -7.19 40.10
CA LEU A 57 -19.51 -7.75 38.98
C LEU A 57 -18.73 -8.83 38.24
N LEU A 58 -17.42 -8.63 38.01
CA LEU A 58 -16.55 -9.64 37.40
C LEU A 58 -16.46 -10.89 38.28
N LEU A 59 -16.28 -10.74 39.59
CA LEU A 59 -16.22 -11.84 40.54
C LEU A 59 -17.56 -12.58 40.65
N LEU A 60 -18.69 -11.87 40.61
CA LEU A 60 -20.01 -12.47 40.58
C LEU A 60 -20.23 -13.28 39.28
N ILE A 61 -19.85 -12.70 38.13
CA ILE A 61 -19.94 -13.38 36.83
C ILE A 61 -19.08 -14.64 36.83
N THR A 62 -17.83 -14.49 37.23
CA THR A 62 -16.88 -15.60 37.33
C THR A 62 -17.39 -16.67 38.30
N GLY A 63 -17.90 -16.24 39.47
CA GLY A 63 -18.43 -17.13 40.51
C GLY A 63 -19.60 -17.98 40.04
N TYR A 64 -20.58 -17.40 39.32
CA TYR A 64 -21.68 -18.22 38.79
C TYR A 64 -21.25 -19.13 37.64
N HIS A 65 -20.27 -18.71 36.84
CA HIS A 65 -19.66 -19.53 35.81
C HIS A 65 -18.86 -20.71 36.38
N MET A 66 -18.32 -20.58 37.60
CA MET A 66 -17.62 -21.65 38.31
C MET A 66 -18.55 -22.69 38.93
N LEU A 67 -19.84 -22.40 39.12
CA LEU A 67 -20.78 -23.32 39.78
C LEU A 67 -21.25 -24.46 38.85
N SER A 68 -21.68 -24.15 37.62
CA SER A 68 -22.06 -25.16 36.63
C SER A 68 -22.29 -24.53 35.26
N ASN A 69 -21.76 -25.14 34.19
CA ASN A 69 -22.00 -24.70 32.81
C ASN A 69 -23.49 -24.64 32.45
N ARG A 70 -24.31 -25.57 32.96
CA ARG A 70 -25.77 -25.57 32.72
C ARG A 70 -26.46 -24.40 33.42
N TRP A 71 -26.02 -24.08 34.63
CA TRP A 71 -26.59 -22.98 35.40
C TRP A 71 -26.17 -21.64 34.81
N ALA A 72 -24.89 -21.48 34.46
CA ALA A 72 -24.36 -20.30 33.77
C ALA A 72 -25.07 -20.05 32.43
N ASN A 73 -25.31 -21.09 31.62
CA ASN A 73 -26.04 -20.94 30.37
C ASN A 73 -27.51 -20.51 30.58
N ARG A 74 -28.18 -21.01 31.63
CA ARG A 74 -29.53 -20.55 31.99
C ARG A 74 -29.54 -19.08 32.44
N VAL A 75 -28.61 -18.70 33.31
CA VAL A 75 -28.46 -17.31 33.78
C VAL A 75 -28.22 -16.37 32.60
N ASN A 76 -27.31 -16.75 31.68
CA ASN A 76 -27.00 -15.97 30.48
C ASN A 76 -28.20 -15.83 29.53
N GLN A 77 -28.97 -16.90 29.31
CA GLN A 77 -30.18 -16.85 28.49
C GLN A 77 -31.26 -15.97 29.12
N THR A 78 -31.50 -16.11 30.42
CA THR A 78 -32.47 -15.27 31.15
C THR A 78 -32.09 -13.80 31.08
N LEU A 79 -30.81 -13.46 31.32
CA LEU A 79 -30.31 -12.10 31.20
C LEU A 79 -30.43 -11.55 29.77
N ALA A 80 -30.20 -12.39 28.75
CA ALA A 80 -30.38 -11.98 27.35
C ALA A 80 -31.84 -11.65 27.02
N VAL A 81 -32.79 -12.46 27.50
CA VAL A 81 -34.23 -12.20 27.32
C VAL A 81 -34.65 -10.93 28.05
N ILE A 82 -34.24 -10.75 29.30
CA ILE A 82 -34.52 -9.53 30.07
C ILE A 82 -34.00 -8.30 29.32
N LYS A 83 -32.74 -8.34 28.84
CA LYS A 83 -32.15 -7.25 28.05
C LYS A 83 -32.94 -6.91 26.80
N MET A 84 -33.38 -7.93 26.04
CA MET A 84 -34.21 -7.70 24.83
C MET A 84 -35.54 -7.03 25.18
N ILE A 85 -36.21 -7.47 26.25
CA ILE A 85 -37.47 -6.86 26.71
C ILE A 85 -37.23 -5.42 27.16
N THR A 86 -36.18 -5.15 27.94
CA THR A 86 -35.84 -3.78 28.37
C THR A 86 -35.58 -2.86 27.18
N ILE A 87 -34.83 -3.33 26.16
CA ILE A 87 -34.56 -2.57 24.94
C ILE A 87 -35.86 -2.25 24.19
N ILE A 88 -36.79 -3.21 24.09
CA ILE A 88 -38.10 -3.00 23.47
C ILE A 88 -38.92 -1.97 24.24
N ILE A 89 -38.93 -2.04 25.58
CA ILE A 89 -39.63 -1.07 26.42
C ILE A 89 -39.05 0.33 26.21
N ILE A 90 -37.73 0.49 26.27
CA ILE A 90 -37.05 1.78 26.03
C ILE A 90 -37.41 2.32 24.64
N ALA A 91 -37.37 1.48 23.62
CA ALA A 91 -37.69 1.86 22.26
C ALA A 91 -39.13 2.34 22.12
N LEU A 92 -40.11 1.57 22.63
CA LEU A 92 -41.52 1.92 22.55
C LEU A 92 -41.85 3.18 23.37
N SER A 93 -41.28 3.32 24.58
CA SER A 93 -41.49 4.49 25.44
C SER A 93 -40.85 5.77 24.90
N GLY A 94 -39.72 5.70 24.20
CA GLY A 94 -39.15 6.89 23.55
C GLY A 94 -39.86 7.23 22.24
N MET A 95 -40.27 6.22 21.46
CA MET A 95 -41.07 6.43 20.24
C MET A 95 -42.45 7.03 20.53
N SER A 96 -43.06 6.73 21.69
CA SER A 96 -44.34 7.37 22.06
C SER A 96 -44.23 8.89 22.23
N LYS A 97 -43.02 9.43 22.43
CA LYS A 97 -42.75 10.88 22.50
C LYS A 97 -42.50 11.54 21.14
N TYR A 98 -42.57 10.78 20.05
CA TYR A 98 -42.27 11.26 18.70
C TYR A 98 -43.15 12.45 18.27
N HIS A 99 -44.44 12.45 18.63
CA HIS A 99 -45.36 13.53 18.28
C HIS A 99 -45.30 14.74 19.22
N ASP A 100 -44.78 14.55 20.44
CA ASP A 100 -44.80 15.57 21.50
C ASP A 100 -43.52 16.42 21.54
N THR A 101 -42.54 16.17 20.67
CA THR A 101 -41.22 16.83 20.70
C THR A 101 -40.75 17.32 19.34
N ASP A 102 -40.29 18.57 19.25
CA ASP A 102 -39.67 19.13 18.04
C ASP A 102 -38.20 18.71 17.84
N ASN A 103 -37.73 17.67 18.57
CA ASN A 103 -36.33 17.20 18.54
C ASN A 103 -35.86 16.80 17.14
N TRP A 104 -36.76 16.31 16.30
CA TRP A 104 -36.49 15.93 14.91
C TRP A 104 -36.27 17.11 13.96
N LYS A 105 -36.68 18.32 14.36
CA LYS A 105 -36.55 19.55 13.56
C LYS A 105 -35.33 20.37 13.92
N LEU A 106 -34.69 20.09 15.05
CA LEU A 106 -33.50 20.78 15.54
C LEU A 106 -32.24 20.15 14.94
N THR A 107 -31.64 20.80 13.93
CA THR A 107 -30.31 20.44 13.44
C THR A 107 -29.26 20.88 14.45
N LEU A 108 -28.37 19.96 14.82
CA LEU A 108 -27.14 20.27 15.56
C LEU A 108 -26.22 21.09 14.65
N GLU A 109 -26.40 22.41 14.60
CA GLU A 109 -25.45 23.30 13.93
C GLU A 109 -24.17 23.39 14.77
N SER A 110 -23.06 22.92 14.18
CA SER A 110 -21.72 23.25 14.66
C SER A 110 -21.48 24.74 14.44
N PRO A 111 -21.11 25.53 15.48
CA PRO A 111 -20.75 26.94 15.31
C PRO A 111 -19.53 27.14 14.38
N ASP A 112 -18.78 26.07 14.09
CA ASP A 112 -17.66 26.07 13.15
C ASP A 112 -17.95 25.18 11.94
N SER A 113 -18.51 25.77 10.89
CA SER A 113 -18.77 25.16 9.58
C SER A 113 -17.48 24.98 8.73
N LYS A 114 -16.34 24.70 9.38
CA LYS A 114 -15.03 24.50 8.71
C LYS A 114 -14.59 23.05 8.56
N PHE A 115 -15.26 22.09 9.22
CA PHE A 115 -14.98 20.66 9.05
C PHE A 115 -16.02 20.02 8.13
N SER A 116 -15.53 19.36 7.07
CA SER A 116 -16.37 18.63 6.13
C SER A 116 -17.22 17.58 6.85
N VAL A 117 -18.46 17.42 6.40
CA VAL A 117 -19.46 16.45 6.85
C VAL A 117 -18.90 15.02 7.05
N LEU A 118 -17.77 14.64 6.43
CA LEU A 118 -17.17 13.31 6.57
C LEU A 118 -16.66 12.92 7.98
N THR A 119 -16.13 13.86 8.78
CA THR A 119 -15.43 13.52 10.03
C THR A 119 -16.37 13.04 11.14
N PRO A 120 -17.50 13.73 11.45
CA PRO A 120 -18.42 13.27 12.50
C PRO A 120 -19.08 11.93 12.16
N TYR A 121 -19.40 11.69 10.88
CA TYR A 121 -19.97 10.42 10.41
C TYR A 121 -18.98 9.26 10.55
N SER A 122 -17.69 9.52 10.32
CA SER A 122 -16.63 8.52 10.46
C SER A 122 -16.37 8.12 11.91
N VAL A 123 -16.54 9.04 12.87
CA VAL A 123 -16.46 8.72 14.30
C VAL A 123 -17.72 7.97 14.76
N ALA A 124 -18.90 8.42 14.36
CA ALA A 124 -20.18 7.78 14.70
C ALA A 124 -20.27 6.33 14.21
N ILE A 125 -19.74 6.03 13.01
CA ILE A 125 -19.80 4.67 12.46
C ILE A 125 -18.94 3.67 13.24
N ILE A 126 -17.88 4.13 13.92
CA ILE A 126 -17.02 3.28 14.77
C ILE A 126 -17.81 2.78 15.99
N GLU A 127 -18.54 3.68 16.66
CA GLU A 127 -19.39 3.34 17.82
C GLU A 127 -20.59 2.46 17.42
N VAL A 128 -21.14 2.70 16.22
CA VAL A 128 -22.16 1.82 15.64
C VAL A 128 -21.59 0.42 15.44
N PHE A 129 -20.42 0.26 14.82
CA PHE A 129 -19.80 -1.06 14.66
C PHE A 129 -19.41 -1.73 15.97
N PHE A 130 -18.96 -0.97 16.98
CA PHE A 130 -18.71 -1.49 18.33
C PHE A 130 -19.98 -2.01 18.98
N SER A 131 -21.13 -1.37 18.77
CA SER A 131 -22.43 -1.82 19.30
C SER A 131 -22.88 -3.16 18.69
N TYR A 132 -22.50 -3.46 17.44
CA TYR A 132 -22.74 -4.76 16.82
C TYR A 132 -21.67 -5.82 17.16
N ASN A 133 -20.66 -5.48 17.96
CA ASN A 133 -19.59 -6.38 18.36
C ASN A 133 -20.13 -7.49 19.28
N GLY A 134 -20.10 -8.73 18.79
CA GLY A 134 -20.70 -9.88 19.47
C GLY A 134 -21.35 -10.89 18.51
N TRP A 135 -21.58 -10.51 17.25
CA TRP A 135 -22.09 -11.40 16.20
C TRP A 135 -21.22 -12.65 15.98
N ASN A 136 -19.93 -12.57 16.30
CA ASN A 136 -18.98 -13.67 16.18
C ASN A 136 -18.86 -14.53 17.45
N ASN A 137 -19.53 -14.18 18.56
CA ASN A 137 -19.38 -14.89 19.83
C ASN A 137 -19.86 -16.35 19.77
N LEU A 138 -20.88 -16.62 18.95
CA LEU A 138 -21.41 -17.96 18.68
C LEU A 138 -20.36 -18.89 18.05
N ASN A 139 -19.34 -18.34 17.37
CA ASN A 139 -18.28 -19.12 16.74
C ASN A 139 -17.28 -19.71 17.76
N TYR A 140 -17.29 -19.26 19.02
CA TYR A 140 -16.38 -19.75 20.05
C TYR A 140 -17.02 -20.80 20.98
N SER A 141 -18.31 -21.08 20.81
CA SER A 141 -19.06 -22.08 21.59
C SER A 141 -19.63 -23.18 20.69
N LEU A 142 -19.04 -23.39 19.50
CA LEU A 142 -19.55 -24.33 18.49
C LEU A 142 -19.69 -25.76 19.00
N ASP A 143 -18.81 -26.17 19.92
CA ASP A 143 -18.83 -27.50 20.55
C ASP A 143 -20.04 -27.72 21.49
N GLU A 144 -20.76 -26.65 21.85
CA GLU A 144 -21.98 -26.71 22.67
C GLU A 144 -23.27 -26.75 21.82
N PHE A 145 -23.19 -26.59 20.50
CA PHE A 145 -24.34 -26.56 19.59
C PHE A 145 -24.71 -27.95 19.07
N ARG A 146 -26.01 -28.28 19.14
CA ARG A 146 -26.57 -29.40 18.38
C ARG A 146 -26.78 -28.97 16.91
N ASN A 147 -26.17 -29.67 15.97
CA ASN A 147 -26.20 -29.39 14.52
C ASN A 147 -25.71 -27.96 14.16
N PRO A 148 -24.44 -27.62 14.49
CA PRO A 148 -23.90 -26.26 14.38
C PRO A 148 -23.98 -25.72 12.96
N GLU A 149 -23.74 -26.53 11.92
CA GLU A 149 -23.72 -26.06 10.52
C GLU A 149 -25.02 -25.35 10.08
N LYS A 150 -26.18 -25.91 10.42
CA LYS A 150 -27.48 -25.35 10.05
C LYS A 150 -27.96 -24.33 11.07
N LYS A 151 -27.79 -24.60 12.36
CA LYS A 151 -28.30 -23.74 13.44
C LYS A 151 -27.48 -22.46 13.61
N LEU A 152 -26.17 -22.49 13.39
CA LEU A 152 -25.30 -21.31 13.45
C LEU A 152 -25.63 -20.31 12.34
N ARG A 153 -25.80 -20.78 11.09
CA ARG A 153 -26.15 -19.93 9.95
C ARG A 153 -27.47 -19.20 10.19
N MET A 154 -28.48 -19.93 10.65
CA MET A 154 -29.80 -19.36 10.95
C MET A 154 -29.73 -18.42 12.17
N SER A 155 -29.04 -18.84 13.24
CA SER A 155 -28.89 -18.05 14.46
C SER A 155 -28.17 -16.73 14.22
N ASN A 156 -27.07 -16.71 13.45
CA ASN A 156 -26.34 -15.48 13.13
C ASN A 156 -27.15 -14.54 12.24
N SER A 157 -27.90 -15.09 11.28
CA SER A 157 -28.72 -14.27 10.38
C SER A 157 -29.90 -13.64 11.12
N TYR A 158 -30.59 -14.42 11.96
CA TYR A 158 -31.71 -13.93 12.76
C TYR A 158 -31.27 -13.01 13.88
N SER A 159 -30.16 -13.29 14.59
CA SER A 159 -29.68 -12.44 15.67
C SER A 159 -29.24 -11.08 15.16
N VAL A 160 -28.48 -11.01 14.07
CA VAL A 160 -28.06 -9.75 13.47
C VAL A 160 -29.26 -8.95 12.95
N GLY A 161 -30.23 -9.62 12.31
CA GLY A 161 -31.46 -8.98 11.84
C GLY A 161 -32.32 -8.41 12.97
N ILE A 162 -32.55 -9.19 14.04
CA ILE A 162 -33.34 -8.77 15.21
C ILE A 162 -32.63 -7.61 15.93
N VAL A 163 -31.32 -7.72 16.16
CA VAL A 163 -30.54 -6.66 16.82
C VAL A 163 -30.52 -5.38 15.99
N ALA A 164 -30.43 -5.49 14.66
CA ALA A 164 -30.48 -4.32 13.79
C ALA A 164 -31.80 -3.55 13.89
N ILE A 165 -32.93 -4.27 13.91
CA ILE A 165 -34.26 -3.68 14.09
C ILE A 165 -34.36 -3.01 15.46
N LEU A 166 -33.95 -3.70 16.53
CA LEU A 166 -34.00 -3.17 17.88
C LEU A 166 -33.14 -1.91 18.04
N TYR A 167 -31.93 -1.90 17.48
CA TYR A 167 -31.03 -0.75 17.55
C TYR A 167 -31.58 0.44 16.77
N LEU A 168 -32.17 0.22 15.60
CA LEU A 168 -32.84 1.30 14.85
C LEU A 168 -34.00 1.89 15.67
N MET A 169 -34.85 1.04 16.27
CA MET A 169 -35.96 1.50 17.11
C MET A 169 -35.48 2.29 18.33
N VAL A 170 -34.42 1.84 19.00
CA VAL A 170 -33.82 2.57 20.12
C VAL A 170 -33.26 3.92 19.66
N ASN A 171 -32.57 3.99 18.52
CA ASN A 171 -32.05 5.26 18.00
C ASN A 171 -33.18 6.26 17.69
N ILE A 172 -34.28 5.80 17.08
CA ILE A 172 -35.49 6.61 16.87
C ILE A 172 -36.05 7.10 18.22
N ALA A 173 -36.11 6.22 19.22
CA ALA A 173 -36.57 6.54 20.56
C ALA A 173 -35.68 7.58 21.27
N PHE A 174 -34.35 7.48 21.13
CA PHE A 174 -33.38 8.44 21.68
C PHE A 174 -33.50 9.82 21.03
N ILE A 175 -33.58 9.88 19.70
CA ILE A 175 -33.76 11.15 18.96
C ILE A 175 -35.09 11.80 19.36
N SER A 176 -36.14 10.99 19.57
CA SER A 176 -37.45 11.50 20.00
C SER A 176 -37.45 11.97 21.45
N ALA A 177 -36.72 11.31 22.36
CA ALA A 177 -36.82 11.59 23.79
C ALA A 177 -35.76 12.56 24.34
N VAL A 178 -34.62 12.73 23.68
CA VAL A 178 -33.46 13.51 24.19
C VAL A 178 -33.21 14.76 23.35
N PRO A 179 -33.27 15.97 23.95
CA PRO A 179 -32.95 17.22 23.25
C PRO A 179 -31.48 17.24 22.76
N PRO A 180 -31.21 17.71 21.53
CA PRO A 180 -29.87 17.66 20.93
C PRO A 180 -28.78 18.38 21.74
N GLN A 181 -29.14 19.41 22.52
CA GLN A 181 -28.21 20.21 23.33
C GLN A 181 -27.57 19.43 24.48
N LEU A 182 -28.18 18.31 24.92
CA LEU A 182 -27.59 17.42 25.92
C LEU A 182 -26.55 16.43 25.34
N VAL A 183 -26.44 16.31 24.01
CA VAL A 183 -25.62 15.27 23.33
C VAL A 183 -24.17 15.72 23.08
N ILE A 184 -23.86 17.02 23.05
CA ILE A 184 -22.53 17.58 22.70
C ILE A 184 -21.51 17.49 23.86
N GLY A 185 -21.56 16.43 24.66
CA GLY A 185 -20.60 16.17 25.74
C GLY A 185 -19.18 15.90 25.20
N THR A 186 -18.21 16.59 25.77
CA THR A 186 -16.76 16.61 25.48
C THR A 186 -16.03 15.24 25.56
N ASN A 187 -15.03 15.06 24.67
CA ASN A 187 -13.77 14.27 24.74
C ASN A 187 -13.67 12.77 24.32
N TYR A 188 -12.83 12.55 23.28
CA TYR A 188 -11.74 11.56 23.03
C TYR A 188 -11.91 10.02 22.82
N GLU A 189 -11.25 9.55 21.72
CA GLU A 189 -10.39 8.35 21.45
C GLU A 189 -10.82 6.85 21.52
N GLY A 190 -10.70 6.14 20.37
CA GLY A 190 -9.62 5.14 20.14
C GLY A 190 -9.83 3.59 20.20
N SER A 191 -9.78 2.92 19.02
CA SER A 191 -8.94 1.74 18.63
C SER A 191 -9.33 0.21 18.77
N GLN A 192 -8.99 -0.48 17.65
CA GLN A 192 -8.79 -1.88 17.11
C GLN A 192 -8.41 -3.16 17.93
N GLU A 193 -8.61 -4.39 17.34
CA GLU A 193 -7.53 -5.35 16.85
C GLU A 193 -8.00 -6.75 16.23
N ILE A 194 -7.08 -7.75 16.00
CA ILE A 194 -6.97 -8.85 14.95
C ILE A 194 -6.82 -10.39 15.37
N ILE A 195 -7.11 -11.32 14.41
CA ILE A 195 -7.11 -12.82 14.06
C ILE A 195 -5.86 -13.82 14.20
N ARG A 196 -6.03 -15.20 14.05
CA ARG A 196 -5.27 -16.27 13.21
C ARG A 196 -5.61 -17.79 13.52
N PRO A 197 -5.08 -18.92 12.87
CA PRO A 197 -4.85 -19.45 11.44
C PRO A 197 -5.21 -20.99 11.15
N ILE A 198 -5.16 -21.61 9.91
CA ILE A 198 -4.24 -22.75 9.39
C ILE A 198 -4.68 -23.47 8.03
N SER A 199 -3.67 -23.85 7.18
CA SER A 199 -3.34 -24.92 6.12
C SER A 199 -4.19 -25.58 4.98
N ALA A 200 -3.56 -25.60 3.76
CA ALA A 200 -3.23 -26.66 2.73
C ALA A 200 -4.26 -27.43 1.82
N LEU A 201 -4.12 -27.30 0.47
CA LEU A 201 -4.03 -28.34 -0.62
C LEU A 201 -4.00 -27.64 -2.04
N SER A 202 -2.94 -27.80 -2.84
CA SER A 202 -2.73 -28.70 -4.01
C SER A 202 -2.87 -28.02 -5.39
N SER A 203 -2.24 -28.64 -6.38
CA SER A 203 -1.50 -28.15 -7.57
C SER A 203 -2.26 -28.21 -8.90
N GLU A 204 -1.99 -27.32 -9.87
CA GLU A 204 -2.23 -27.56 -11.32
C GLU A 204 -1.57 -26.50 -12.28
N PRO A 205 -1.56 -26.66 -13.63
CA PRO A 205 -0.38 -26.94 -14.46
C PRO A 205 0.18 -25.74 -15.26
N SER A 206 1.47 -25.81 -15.65
CA SER A 206 2.18 -24.78 -16.42
C SER A 206 2.01 -24.92 -17.93
N LEU A 207 1.55 -23.85 -18.60
CA LEU A 207 1.46 -23.72 -20.07
C LEU A 207 2.84 -23.67 -20.75
N LYS A 208 2.94 -24.29 -21.94
CA LYS A 208 4.14 -24.35 -22.81
C LYS A 208 4.64 -22.95 -23.27
N PRO A 209 5.96 -22.73 -23.42
CA PRO A 209 6.51 -21.48 -23.97
C PRO A 209 6.27 -21.35 -25.48
N ARG A 210 5.79 -20.19 -25.95
CA ARG A 210 5.64 -19.83 -27.37
C ARG A 210 6.98 -19.30 -27.92
N ASN A 211 7.31 -19.63 -29.17
CA ASN A 211 8.68 -19.67 -29.71
C ASN A 211 9.32 -18.32 -30.13
N ASP A 212 8.74 -17.17 -29.81
CA ASP A 212 9.18 -15.85 -30.33
C ASP A 212 9.82 -14.96 -29.24
N SER A 213 10.91 -15.44 -28.63
CA SER A 213 11.59 -14.70 -27.56
C SER A 213 12.42 -13.51 -28.11
N LEU A 214 11.79 -12.33 -28.09
CA LEU A 214 12.21 -11.09 -28.78
C LEU A 214 13.39 -10.32 -28.13
N LEU A 215 13.81 -10.64 -26.89
CA LEU A 215 14.59 -9.69 -26.09
C LEU A 215 16.03 -10.15 -25.72
N GLY A 216 17.01 -9.29 -26.03
CA GLY A 216 18.44 -9.42 -25.71
C GLY A 216 18.90 -8.61 -24.49
N VAL A 217 20.19 -8.70 -24.12
CA VAL A 217 20.75 -7.98 -22.95
C VAL A 217 20.67 -6.46 -23.12
N PHE A 218 21.06 -5.93 -24.28
CA PHE A 218 20.99 -4.49 -24.56
C PHE A 218 19.55 -3.96 -24.49
N TYR A 219 18.59 -4.78 -24.91
CA TYR A 219 17.18 -4.47 -24.72
C TYR A 219 16.82 -4.39 -23.24
N GLY A 220 17.20 -5.38 -22.45
CA GLY A 220 16.97 -5.39 -21.00
C GLY A 220 17.59 -4.18 -20.29
N ILE A 221 18.84 -3.84 -20.63
CA ILE A 221 19.52 -2.64 -20.09
C ILE A 221 18.75 -1.38 -20.47
N GLY A 222 18.44 -1.20 -21.76
CA GLY A 222 17.71 -0.03 -22.24
C GLY A 222 16.34 0.11 -21.58
N MET A 223 15.59 -0.98 -21.44
CA MET A 223 14.27 -0.99 -20.83
C MET A 223 14.32 -0.63 -19.33
N ASN A 224 15.29 -1.16 -18.58
CA ASN A 224 15.47 -0.80 -17.17
C ASN A 224 15.96 0.63 -16.99
N VAL A 225 16.96 1.06 -17.77
CA VAL A 225 17.45 2.44 -17.74
C VAL A 225 16.33 3.41 -18.10
N ASN A 226 15.51 3.07 -19.11
CA ASN A 226 14.35 3.85 -19.49
C ASN A 226 13.30 3.92 -18.38
N ASN A 227 13.13 2.86 -17.61
CA ASN A 227 12.21 2.90 -16.47
C ASN A 227 12.76 3.79 -15.36
N VAL A 228 13.97 3.51 -14.89
CA VAL A 228 14.50 4.12 -13.66
C VAL A 228 14.77 5.61 -13.84
N ILE A 229 15.41 6.01 -14.95
CA ILE A 229 15.73 7.43 -15.20
C ILE A 229 14.48 8.18 -15.67
N GLY A 230 13.84 8.92 -14.75
CA GLY A 230 12.55 9.58 -15.01
C GLY A 230 12.32 10.85 -14.20
N SER A 231 11.08 11.06 -13.77
CA SER A 231 10.66 12.26 -13.02
C SER A 231 11.40 12.44 -11.69
N GLY A 232 11.83 11.35 -11.07
CA GLY A 232 12.53 11.40 -9.79
C GLY A 232 13.80 12.25 -9.85
N ILE A 233 14.69 12.04 -10.83
CA ILE A 233 16.01 12.70 -10.85
C ILE A 233 15.93 14.19 -11.22
N VAL A 234 14.83 14.63 -11.83
CA VAL A 234 14.62 16.04 -12.18
C VAL A 234 13.90 16.82 -11.07
N THR A 235 13.33 16.13 -10.08
CA THR A 235 12.55 16.75 -9.00
C THR A 235 13.19 16.51 -7.61
N ALA A 236 13.61 15.28 -7.31
CA ALA A 236 14.12 14.89 -6.01
C ALA A 236 15.42 15.61 -5.57
N PRO A 237 16.39 15.97 -6.44
CA PRO A 237 17.59 16.67 -5.99
C PRO A 237 17.28 17.97 -5.23
N GLY A 238 16.32 18.77 -5.70
CA GLY A 238 15.88 19.99 -5.01
C GLY A 238 15.22 19.69 -3.66
N ILE A 239 14.37 18.66 -3.59
CA ILE A 239 13.71 18.22 -2.35
C ILE A 239 14.73 17.76 -1.31
N VAL A 240 15.64 16.89 -1.70
CA VAL A 240 16.66 16.28 -0.83
C VAL A 240 17.64 17.35 -0.35
N TRP A 241 18.06 18.27 -1.23
CA TRP A 241 18.97 19.34 -0.85
C TRP A 241 18.30 20.38 0.05
N ASN A 242 17.05 20.76 -0.18
CA ASN A 242 16.32 21.66 0.72
C ASN A 242 16.18 21.08 2.13
N ALA A 243 15.97 19.76 2.23
CA ALA A 243 15.90 19.07 3.51
C ALA A 243 17.26 19.04 4.21
N VAL A 244 18.28 18.43 3.59
CA VAL A 244 19.55 18.10 4.25
C VAL A 244 20.50 19.30 4.36
N LYS A 245 20.40 20.25 3.43
CA LYS A 245 21.21 21.48 3.36
C LYS A 245 22.73 21.27 3.30
N SER A 246 23.18 20.06 2.98
CA SER A 246 24.59 19.69 2.88
C SER A 246 24.86 18.86 1.63
N PRO A 247 25.73 19.33 0.71
CA PRO A 247 25.93 18.68 -0.58
C PRO A 247 26.61 17.32 -0.46
N GLY A 248 27.55 17.15 0.48
CA GLY A 248 28.22 15.86 0.71
C GLY A 248 27.27 14.81 1.26
N ILE A 249 26.36 15.20 2.15
CA ILE A 249 25.36 14.27 2.70
C ILE A 249 24.30 13.93 1.64
N VAL A 250 23.89 14.89 0.80
CA VAL A 250 23.02 14.61 -0.37
C VAL A 250 23.62 13.49 -1.22
N LEU A 251 24.89 13.60 -1.64
CA LEU A 251 25.55 12.57 -2.43
C LEU A 251 25.66 11.23 -1.72
N LEU A 252 25.95 11.24 -0.41
CA LEU A 252 26.02 10.02 0.40
C LEU A 252 24.67 9.28 0.41
N LEU A 253 23.55 9.99 0.57
CA LEU A 253 22.22 9.40 0.56
C LEU A 253 21.86 8.82 -0.81
N TRP A 254 22.23 9.49 -1.90
CA TRP A 254 22.07 8.97 -3.26
C TRP A 254 22.90 7.70 -3.51
N LEU A 255 24.12 7.64 -2.97
CA LEU A 255 24.96 6.44 -3.03
C LEU A 255 24.35 5.29 -2.24
N ILE A 256 23.89 5.54 -1.00
CA ILE A 256 23.20 4.54 -0.17
C ILE A 256 21.96 4.00 -0.90
N GLY A 257 21.17 4.87 -1.52
CA GLY A 257 20.02 4.43 -2.33
C GLY A 257 20.40 3.58 -3.53
N GLY A 258 21.52 3.89 -4.19
CA GLY A 258 22.07 3.05 -5.26
C GLY A 258 22.48 1.66 -4.76
N ILE A 259 23.14 1.58 -3.61
CA ILE A 259 23.56 0.31 -2.99
C ILE A 259 22.34 -0.54 -2.60
N VAL A 260 21.34 0.05 -1.95
CA VAL A 260 20.10 -0.64 -1.57
C VAL A 260 19.35 -1.12 -2.82
N SER A 261 19.31 -0.32 -3.88
CA SER A 261 18.66 -0.67 -5.15
C SER A 261 19.39 -1.79 -5.88
N MET A 262 20.73 -1.79 -5.87
CA MET A 262 21.54 -2.88 -6.41
C MET A 262 21.30 -4.19 -5.63
N ALA A 263 21.24 -4.11 -4.30
CA ALA A 263 20.94 -5.25 -3.45
C ALA A 263 19.53 -5.83 -3.72
N GLY A 264 18.53 -4.97 -3.89
CA GLY A 264 17.18 -5.36 -4.31
C GLY A 264 17.18 -6.00 -5.69
N SER A 265 17.86 -5.38 -6.65
CA SER A 265 17.98 -5.88 -8.02
C SER A 265 18.56 -7.29 -8.09
N LEU A 266 19.67 -7.54 -7.39
CA LEU A 266 20.29 -8.87 -7.33
C LEU A 266 19.40 -9.90 -6.61
N THR A 267 18.66 -9.49 -5.60
CA THR A 267 17.66 -10.33 -4.92
C THR A 267 16.55 -10.76 -5.89
N TYR A 268 16.07 -9.83 -6.72
CA TYR A 268 15.05 -10.10 -7.74
C TYR A 268 15.57 -10.92 -8.91
N VAL A 269 16.85 -10.78 -9.27
CA VAL A 269 17.48 -11.61 -10.29
C VAL A 269 17.44 -13.09 -9.89
N GLU A 270 17.75 -13.42 -8.63
CA GLU A 270 17.61 -14.81 -8.14
C GLU A 270 16.14 -15.27 -8.14
N LEU A 271 15.22 -14.45 -7.64
CA LEU A 271 13.79 -14.79 -7.67
C LEU A 271 13.26 -15.01 -9.09
N GLY A 272 13.70 -14.20 -10.04
CA GLY A 272 13.38 -14.34 -11.46
C GLY A 272 13.99 -15.61 -12.06
N ALA A 273 15.23 -15.94 -11.70
CA ALA A 273 15.87 -17.19 -12.13
C ALA A 273 15.18 -18.45 -11.56
N ILE A 274 14.61 -18.36 -10.36
CA ILE A 274 13.84 -19.44 -9.73
C ILE A 274 12.51 -19.67 -10.45
N HIS A 275 11.75 -18.60 -10.72
CA HIS A 275 10.37 -18.74 -11.21
C HIS A 275 10.24 -18.77 -12.74
N LYS A 276 11.10 -18.02 -13.45
CA LYS A 276 11.15 -17.93 -14.93
C LYS A 276 9.81 -17.63 -15.61
N ILE A 277 8.88 -17.00 -14.90
CA ILE A 277 7.57 -16.63 -15.42
C ILE A 277 7.26 -15.16 -15.15
N SER A 278 6.46 -14.56 -16.03
CA SER A 278 6.02 -13.17 -15.89
C SER A 278 5.10 -12.98 -14.70
N GLY A 279 5.18 -11.80 -14.09
CA GLY A 279 4.32 -11.40 -12.97
C GLY A 279 5.07 -10.81 -11.77
N GLY A 280 6.40 -10.90 -11.73
CA GLY A 280 7.21 -10.29 -10.67
C GLY A 280 6.74 -10.68 -9.27
N GLU A 281 6.49 -9.69 -8.42
CA GLU A 281 6.09 -9.86 -7.03
C GLU A 281 4.75 -10.57 -6.87
N THR A 282 3.79 -10.40 -7.79
CA THR A 282 2.57 -11.21 -7.79
C THR A 282 2.93 -12.69 -7.71
N LYS A 283 3.90 -13.13 -8.50
CA LYS A 283 4.35 -14.53 -8.45
C LYS A 283 5.27 -14.82 -7.27
N TYR A 284 6.23 -13.96 -6.98
CA TYR A 284 7.21 -14.20 -5.92
C TYR A 284 6.54 -14.29 -4.55
N LEU A 285 5.59 -13.40 -4.27
CA LEU A 285 4.84 -13.38 -3.01
C LEU A 285 3.88 -14.56 -2.90
N GLN A 286 3.26 -14.99 -4.00
CA GLN A 286 2.46 -16.22 -4.04
C GLN A 286 3.28 -17.44 -3.62
N THR A 287 4.50 -17.60 -4.14
CA THR A 287 5.38 -18.72 -3.79
C THR A 287 5.96 -18.58 -2.38
N ALA A 288 6.33 -17.36 -1.99
CA ALA A 288 6.92 -17.06 -0.68
C ALA A 288 5.94 -17.26 0.48
N TYR A 289 4.70 -16.80 0.32
CA TYR A 289 3.66 -16.78 1.36
C TYR A 289 2.43 -17.59 0.92
N PRO A 290 2.49 -18.93 0.96
CA PRO A 290 1.40 -19.77 0.48
C PRO A 290 0.19 -19.80 1.41
N ASN A 291 0.33 -19.35 2.67
CA ASN A 291 -0.71 -19.40 3.68
C ASN A 291 -0.88 -18.02 4.35
N PRO A 292 -2.07 -17.40 4.31
CA PRO A 292 -3.26 -17.79 3.54
C PRO A 292 -3.06 -17.66 2.01
N LYS A 293 -3.75 -18.51 1.24
CA LYS A 293 -3.52 -18.69 -0.21
C LYS A 293 -3.73 -17.39 -0.97
N LEU A 294 -2.71 -16.98 -1.74
CA LEU A 294 -2.69 -15.79 -2.60
C LEU A 294 -2.87 -14.44 -1.89
N LEU A 295 -3.02 -14.37 -0.56
CA LEU A 295 -3.29 -13.09 0.14
C LEU A 295 -2.24 -12.04 -0.18
N ILE A 296 -0.97 -12.31 0.08
CA ILE A 296 0.09 -11.30 -0.07
C ILE A 296 0.25 -10.88 -1.54
N SER A 297 0.09 -11.84 -2.46
CA SER A 297 0.07 -11.57 -3.90
C SER A 297 -1.14 -10.73 -4.34
N TYR A 298 -2.31 -10.96 -3.74
CA TYR A 298 -3.52 -10.19 -4.02
C TYR A 298 -3.39 -8.78 -3.46
N LEU A 299 -2.94 -8.63 -2.22
CA LEU A 299 -2.70 -7.32 -1.61
C LEU A 299 -1.75 -6.51 -2.47
N PHE A 300 -0.61 -7.11 -2.87
CA PHE A 300 0.30 -6.50 -3.84
C PHE A 300 -0.48 -6.11 -5.09
N SER A 301 -1.11 -7.06 -5.78
CA SER A 301 -1.75 -6.77 -7.08
C SER A 301 -2.89 -5.75 -7.02
N PHE A 302 -3.61 -5.63 -5.91
CA PHE A 302 -4.71 -4.67 -5.70
C PHE A 302 -4.18 -3.25 -5.46
N ILE A 303 -3.15 -3.12 -4.63
CA ILE A 303 -2.45 -1.84 -4.39
C ILE A 303 -1.61 -1.44 -5.61
N VAL A 304 -1.10 -2.46 -6.31
CA VAL A 304 -0.12 -2.39 -7.39
C VAL A 304 -0.77 -2.59 -8.77
N ILE A 305 -2.04 -2.23 -8.92
CA ILE A 305 -2.57 -1.81 -10.26
C ILE A 305 -1.87 -0.50 -10.74
N ARG A 306 -0.70 -0.17 -10.17
CA ARG A 306 0.28 0.88 -10.49
C ARG A 306 -0.22 2.31 -10.67
N PRO A 307 -1.36 2.76 -10.10
CA PRO A 307 -1.76 4.13 -10.39
C PRO A 307 -0.80 5.14 -9.77
N GLY A 308 -0.28 4.91 -8.56
CA GLY A 308 0.51 5.91 -7.84
C GLY A 308 1.78 6.33 -8.58
N LEU A 309 2.58 5.38 -9.09
CA LEU A 309 3.80 5.70 -9.84
C LEU A 309 3.48 6.39 -11.17
N ILE A 310 2.57 5.82 -11.97
CA ILE A 310 2.20 6.37 -13.28
C ILE A 310 1.64 7.78 -13.11
N CYS A 311 0.73 8.00 -12.15
CA CYS A 311 0.17 9.30 -11.82
C CYS A 311 1.25 10.30 -11.39
N ALA A 312 2.19 9.90 -10.52
CA ALA A 312 3.28 10.78 -10.09
C ALA A 312 4.19 11.20 -11.26
N VAL A 313 4.60 10.22 -12.08
CA VAL A 313 5.50 10.44 -13.22
C VAL A 313 4.82 11.32 -14.27
N ILE A 314 3.60 10.98 -14.69
CA ILE A 314 2.94 11.69 -15.80
C ILE A 314 2.49 13.11 -15.42
N GLN A 315 2.18 13.36 -14.14
CA GLN A 315 1.91 14.71 -13.66
C GLN A 315 3.14 15.61 -13.71
N ILE A 316 4.31 15.10 -13.31
CA ILE A 316 5.58 15.83 -13.50
C ILE A 316 5.85 16.07 -14.98
N GLY A 317 5.58 15.09 -15.84
CA GLY A 317 5.67 15.26 -17.30
C GLY A 317 4.81 16.40 -17.81
N ALA A 318 3.57 16.51 -17.33
CA ALA A 318 2.67 17.61 -17.66
C ALA A 318 3.16 18.97 -17.13
N GLN A 319 3.72 19.03 -15.92
CA GLN A 319 4.29 20.27 -15.36
C GLN A 319 5.51 20.76 -16.17
N TYR A 320 6.41 19.86 -16.56
CA TYR A 320 7.55 20.22 -17.42
C TYR A 320 7.12 20.58 -18.84
N PHE A 321 6.06 19.96 -19.35
CA PHE A 321 5.50 20.34 -20.65
C PHE A 321 4.87 21.73 -20.62
N TRP A 322 4.20 22.09 -19.51
CA TRP A 322 3.76 23.47 -19.28
C TRP A 322 4.93 24.45 -19.34
N TYR A 323 6.01 24.19 -18.59
CA TYR A 323 7.19 25.05 -18.60
C TYR A 323 7.81 25.15 -19.99
N THR A 324 7.83 24.06 -20.76
CA THR A 324 8.33 24.05 -22.14
C THR A 324 7.57 25.04 -23.03
N ILE A 325 6.24 25.08 -22.92
CA ILE A 325 5.38 25.95 -23.73
C ILE A 325 5.42 27.40 -23.23
N LYS A 326 5.21 27.59 -21.92
CA LYS A 326 4.99 28.91 -21.31
C LYS A 326 6.29 29.60 -20.91
N GLY A 327 7.33 28.86 -20.56
CA GLY A 327 8.62 29.37 -20.12
C GLY A 327 8.67 29.78 -18.65
N TYR A 328 7.63 29.52 -17.87
CA TYR A 328 7.53 29.80 -16.44
C TYR A 328 6.69 28.71 -15.75
N ARG A 329 6.65 28.69 -14.41
CA ARG A 329 6.04 27.60 -13.65
C ARG A 329 4.52 27.74 -13.61
N PHE A 330 3.80 26.62 -13.62
CA PHE A 330 2.33 26.67 -13.51
C PHE A 330 1.85 27.18 -12.13
N SER A 331 2.69 27.01 -11.10
CA SER A 331 2.44 27.50 -9.74
C SER A 331 2.42 29.01 -9.63
N ASP A 332 3.06 29.72 -10.57
CA ASP A 332 3.15 31.18 -10.57
C ASP A 332 1.78 31.81 -10.95
N ASP A 333 0.93 31.05 -11.65
CA ASP A 333 -0.43 31.46 -12.08
C ASP A 333 -1.54 30.98 -11.11
N ILE A 334 -1.19 30.40 -9.95
CA ILE A 334 -2.16 29.88 -8.98
C ILE A 334 -2.13 30.73 -7.71
N ASP A 335 -3.28 31.27 -7.30
CA ASP A 335 -3.42 31.91 -6.00
C ASP A 335 -3.20 30.87 -4.88
N PRO A 336 -2.18 31.05 -4.01
CA PRO A 336 -1.88 30.14 -2.90
C PRO A 336 -3.03 29.94 -1.91
N LYS A 337 -4.02 30.82 -1.89
CA LYS A 337 -5.17 30.79 -0.97
C LYS A 337 -6.34 29.95 -1.49
N LEU A 338 -6.33 29.60 -2.78
CA LEU A 338 -7.40 28.84 -3.44
C LEU A 338 -6.97 27.38 -3.60
N ASN A 339 -7.58 26.49 -2.81
CA ASN A 339 -7.27 25.06 -2.80
C ASN A 339 -8.49 24.24 -3.25
N GLY A 340 -8.24 23.23 -4.09
CA GLY A 340 -9.20 22.18 -4.42
C GLY A 340 -10.33 22.53 -5.38
N TRP A 341 -11.50 21.92 -5.15
CA TRP A 341 -12.62 21.92 -6.09
C TRP A 341 -13.31 23.29 -6.27
N ASN A 342 -12.95 24.28 -5.44
CA ASN A 342 -13.44 25.65 -5.52
C ASN A 342 -12.63 26.54 -6.46
N LEU A 343 -11.60 25.99 -7.14
CA LEU A 343 -10.89 26.68 -8.22
C LEU A 343 -11.80 26.76 -9.45
N GLN A 344 -12.01 27.98 -9.99
CA GLN A 344 -12.45 28.16 -11.38
C GLN A 344 -11.51 27.41 -12.33
N PHE A 345 -11.88 27.20 -13.60
CA PHE A 345 -11.02 26.56 -14.61
C PHE A 345 -9.63 27.23 -14.61
N SER A 346 -8.66 26.62 -13.92
CA SER A 346 -7.36 27.20 -13.57
C SER A 346 -6.21 26.35 -14.13
N PRO A 347 -4.96 26.84 -14.12
CA PRO A 347 -3.79 26.06 -14.56
C PRO A 347 -3.69 24.67 -13.90
N PHE A 348 -4.24 24.51 -12.70
CA PHE A 348 -4.35 23.22 -12.00
C PHE A 348 -5.09 22.15 -12.81
N TRP A 349 -6.27 22.47 -13.36
CA TRP A 349 -7.07 21.53 -14.17
C TRP A 349 -6.41 21.23 -15.50
N PHE A 350 -5.73 22.23 -16.08
CA PHE A 350 -4.97 22.05 -17.32
C PHE A 350 -3.86 21.01 -17.17
N ILE A 351 -3.07 21.06 -16.09
CA ILE A 351 -2.02 20.07 -15.82
C ILE A 351 -2.60 18.66 -15.71
N LYS A 352 -3.76 18.49 -15.05
CA LYS A 352 -4.43 17.18 -14.92
C LYS A 352 -4.90 16.63 -16.27
N ILE A 353 -5.56 17.46 -17.07
CA ILE A 353 -6.04 17.07 -18.40
C ILE A 353 -4.87 16.72 -19.30
N LEU A 354 -3.82 17.55 -19.29
CA LEU A 354 -2.60 17.30 -20.06
C LEU A 354 -1.93 15.98 -19.64
N ALA A 355 -1.84 15.69 -18.35
CA ALA A 355 -1.33 14.43 -17.83
C ALA A 355 -2.13 13.21 -18.34
N ILE A 356 -3.46 13.30 -18.39
CA ILE A 356 -4.34 12.26 -18.95
C ILE A 356 -4.11 12.11 -20.46
N VAL A 357 -3.96 13.22 -21.20
CA VAL A 357 -3.67 13.18 -22.64
C VAL A 357 -2.33 12.51 -22.92
N LEU A 358 -1.28 12.84 -22.17
CA LEU A 358 0.02 12.19 -22.31
C LEU A 358 -0.06 10.68 -22.00
N LEU A 359 -0.81 10.29 -20.96
CA LEU A 359 -1.04 8.88 -20.64
C LEU A 359 -1.86 8.16 -21.72
N PHE A 360 -2.83 8.84 -22.34
CA PHE A 360 -3.65 8.30 -23.41
C PHE A 360 -2.79 7.98 -24.64
N VAL A 361 -1.93 8.92 -25.05
CA VAL A 361 -0.97 8.71 -26.16
C VAL A 361 -0.10 7.48 -25.89
N ILE A 362 0.42 7.35 -24.66
CA ILE A 362 1.22 6.21 -24.24
C ILE A 362 0.44 4.89 -24.36
N THR A 363 -0.77 4.87 -23.82
CA THR A 363 -1.65 3.70 -23.85
C THR A 363 -1.95 3.26 -25.28
N VAL A 364 -2.26 4.21 -26.17
CA VAL A 364 -2.64 3.93 -27.56
C VAL A 364 -1.52 3.24 -28.34
N TYR A 365 -0.29 3.76 -28.32
CA TYR A 365 0.77 3.08 -29.09
C TYR A 365 1.15 1.73 -28.48
N HIS A 366 1.00 1.54 -27.16
CA HIS A 366 1.15 0.23 -26.52
C HIS A 366 0.04 -0.76 -26.91
N MET A 367 -1.16 -0.28 -27.24
CA MET A 367 -2.23 -1.13 -27.76
C MET A 367 -1.99 -1.56 -29.22
N LEU A 368 -1.45 -0.66 -30.04
CA LEU A 368 -1.30 -0.87 -31.49
C LEU A 368 -0.21 -1.88 -31.86
N SER A 369 0.92 -1.94 -31.14
CA SER A 369 1.93 -2.98 -31.39
C SER A 369 3.00 -3.03 -30.31
N ASN A 370 3.25 -4.24 -29.78
CA ASN A 370 4.37 -4.47 -28.87
C ASN A 370 5.75 -4.22 -29.52
N ARG A 371 5.90 -4.44 -30.83
CA ARG A 371 7.18 -4.21 -31.54
C ARG A 371 7.49 -2.73 -31.66
N TRP A 372 6.52 -1.92 -32.09
CA TRP A 372 6.70 -0.47 -32.20
C TRP A 372 6.90 0.17 -30.83
N ALA A 373 6.13 -0.26 -29.82
CA ALA A 373 6.32 0.19 -28.45
C ALA A 373 7.73 -0.11 -27.91
N ALA A 374 8.27 -1.30 -28.21
CA ALA A 374 9.64 -1.67 -27.86
C ALA A 374 10.68 -0.75 -28.53
N ILE A 375 10.53 -0.45 -29.83
CA ILE A 375 11.42 0.46 -30.56
C ILE A 375 11.36 1.88 -29.97
N ILE A 376 10.15 2.39 -29.71
CA ILE A 376 9.94 3.72 -29.11
C ILE A 376 10.60 3.79 -27.72
N ASN A 377 10.39 2.79 -26.87
CA ASN A 377 10.98 2.75 -25.53
C ASN A 377 12.52 2.74 -25.58
N GLN A 378 13.12 2.00 -26.52
CA GLN A 378 14.57 2.00 -26.69
C GLN A 378 15.10 3.34 -27.22
N GLY A 379 14.37 3.98 -28.14
CA GLY A 379 14.70 5.33 -28.61
C GLY A 379 14.67 6.35 -27.47
N LEU A 380 13.62 6.33 -26.64
CA LEU A 380 13.49 7.20 -25.47
C LEU A 380 14.60 6.94 -24.42
N ALA A 381 15.03 5.68 -24.26
CA ALA A 381 16.17 5.31 -23.41
C ALA A 381 17.48 5.98 -23.87
N ILE A 382 17.74 5.97 -25.17
CA ILE A 382 18.94 6.57 -25.76
C ILE A 382 18.88 8.10 -25.61
N ILE A 383 17.76 8.72 -25.97
CA ILE A 383 17.57 10.18 -25.86
C ILE A 383 17.81 10.64 -24.43
N LYS A 384 17.24 9.96 -23.43
CA LYS A 384 17.45 10.36 -22.03
C LYS A 384 18.89 10.14 -21.58
N LEU A 385 19.54 9.04 -21.94
CA LEU A 385 20.94 8.80 -21.59
C LEU A 385 21.85 9.91 -22.13
N ILE A 386 21.65 10.32 -23.38
CA ILE A 386 22.38 11.44 -23.99
C ILE A 386 22.09 12.73 -23.21
N THR A 387 20.81 13.02 -22.95
CA THR A 387 20.38 14.23 -22.24
C THR A 387 21.04 14.34 -20.87
N TYR A 388 20.96 13.31 -20.02
CA TYR A 388 21.56 13.35 -18.69
C TYR A 388 23.09 13.29 -18.71
N SER A 389 23.70 12.67 -19.74
CA SER A 389 25.16 12.71 -19.93
C SER A 389 25.63 14.14 -20.23
N ILE A 390 24.92 14.88 -21.08
CA ILE A 390 25.21 16.29 -21.37
C ILE A 390 25.08 17.13 -20.09
N ILE A 391 24.00 16.91 -19.31
CA ILE A 391 23.77 17.59 -18.02
C ILE A 391 24.92 17.33 -17.04
N ALA A 392 25.29 16.05 -16.88
CA ALA A 392 26.39 15.64 -16.02
C ALA A 392 27.72 16.29 -16.42
N LEU A 393 28.07 16.24 -17.71
CA LEU A 393 29.31 16.82 -18.23
C LEU A 393 29.33 18.36 -18.09
N ALA A 394 28.22 19.03 -18.38
CA ALA A 394 28.10 20.47 -18.23
C ALA A 394 28.21 20.91 -16.76
N GLY A 395 27.65 20.13 -15.84
CA GLY A 395 27.78 20.33 -14.40
C GLY A 395 29.20 20.13 -13.89
N LEU A 396 29.87 19.05 -14.31
CA LEU A 396 31.28 18.80 -14.00
C LEU A 396 32.18 19.93 -14.53
N TYR A 397 31.90 20.42 -15.74
CA TYR A 397 32.62 21.55 -16.30
C TYR A 397 32.47 22.82 -15.42
N ARG A 398 31.26 23.13 -14.95
CA ARG A 398 30.99 24.24 -14.03
C ARG A 398 31.68 24.06 -12.67
N LEU A 399 31.75 22.83 -12.16
CA LEU A 399 32.50 22.49 -10.95
C LEU A 399 33.99 22.76 -11.14
N CYS A 400 34.59 22.29 -12.24
CA CYS A 400 36.00 22.49 -12.57
C CYS A 400 36.35 23.97 -12.80
N GLN A 401 35.42 24.76 -13.35
CA GLN A 401 35.59 26.22 -13.47
C GLN A 401 35.59 26.95 -12.12
N ASN A 402 35.16 26.30 -11.03
CA ASN A 402 35.09 26.90 -9.70
C ASN A 402 34.33 28.24 -9.68
N THR A 403 33.16 28.25 -10.34
CA THR A 403 32.24 29.40 -10.39
C THR A 403 31.87 29.85 -8.97
N GLU A 404 31.49 31.11 -8.80
CA GLU A 404 31.12 31.65 -7.49
C GLU A 404 30.02 30.83 -6.81
N THR A 405 28.97 30.48 -7.56
CA THR A 405 27.86 29.63 -7.09
C THR A 405 28.35 28.27 -6.63
N SER A 406 29.13 27.57 -7.45
CA SER A 406 29.70 26.26 -7.10
C SER A 406 30.55 26.38 -5.84
N ARG A 407 31.44 27.37 -5.77
CA ARG A 407 32.31 27.59 -4.61
C ARG A 407 31.50 27.79 -3.33
N LYS A 408 30.48 28.65 -3.36
CA LYS A 408 29.59 28.91 -2.22
C LYS A 408 28.86 27.65 -1.76
N ASN A 409 28.28 26.90 -2.69
CA ASN A 409 27.55 25.67 -2.38
C ASN A 409 28.46 24.58 -1.77
N TRP A 410 29.72 24.50 -2.21
CA TRP A 410 30.69 23.51 -1.74
C TRP A 410 31.58 23.98 -0.57
N GLN A 411 31.38 25.19 -0.03
CA GLN A 411 32.21 25.73 1.07
C GLN A 411 32.16 24.86 2.33
N THR A 412 30.98 24.34 2.67
CA THR A 412 30.77 23.54 3.88
C THR A 412 30.12 22.19 3.55
N PRO A 413 30.88 21.26 2.95
CA PRO A 413 30.31 20.09 2.29
C PRO A 413 29.66 19.09 3.24
N LEU A 414 29.94 19.18 4.55
CA LEU A 414 29.42 18.29 5.59
C LEU A 414 28.64 19.02 6.68
N SER A 415 28.40 20.33 6.59
CA SER A 415 27.67 21.10 7.61
C SER A 415 26.16 21.10 7.34
N GLY A 416 25.54 19.91 7.43
CA GLY A 416 24.10 19.74 7.24
C GLY A 416 23.30 19.86 8.51
N ASP A 417 21.97 19.84 8.37
CA ASP A 417 21.09 19.61 9.52
C ASP A 417 21.34 18.17 10.04
N THR A 418 21.70 18.05 11.31
CA THR A 418 22.02 16.75 11.95
C THR A 418 20.79 16.09 12.54
N ASP A 419 19.63 16.73 12.50
CA ASP A 419 18.39 16.15 13.00
C ASP A 419 18.01 14.93 12.16
N ILE A 420 17.89 13.77 12.81
CA ILE A 420 17.47 12.52 12.17
C ILE A 420 16.07 12.65 11.53
N ALA A 421 15.22 13.56 12.04
CA ALA A 421 13.93 13.88 11.46
C ALA A 421 14.01 14.74 10.19
N THR A 422 15.16 15.35 9.89
CA THR A 422 15.42 16.03 8.60
C THR A 422 15.76 15.03 7.49
N TYR A 423 16.23 13.83 7.86
CA TYR A 423 16.39 12.66 6.98
C TYR A 423 15.09 11.85 6.80
N SER A 424 13.96 12.45 7.20
CA SER A 424 12.60 11.89 7.23
C SER A 424 12.10 11.24 5.95
N SER A 425 10.91 10.66 6.08
CA SER A 425 10.06 10.10 5.02
C SER A 425 10.21 10.76 3.66
N THR A 426 10.12 12.09 3.56
CA THR A 426 10.16 12.79 2.28
C THR A 426 11.52 12.66 1.57
N THR A 427 12.63 12.71 2.29
CA THR A 427 13.98 12.68 1.70
C THR A 427 14.30 11.28 1.20
N ILE A 428 14.17 10.27 2.07
CA ILE A 428 14.53 8.90 1.68
C ILE A 428 13.51 8.27 0.73
N LEU A 429 12.21 8.54 0.88
CA LEU A 429 11.20 8.08 -0.08
C LEU A 429 11.40 8.74 -1.44
N SER A 430 11.81 10.00 -1.52
CA SER A 430 12.11 10.66 -2.81
C SER A 430 13.30 10.02 -3.51
N ILE A 431 14.38 9.69 -2.78
CA ILE A 431 15.54 8.99 -3.35
C ILE A 431 15.12 7.59 -3.82
N MET A 432 14.40 6.83 -2.98
CA MET A 432 13.96 5.49 -3.36
C MET A 432 12.94 5.48 -4.49
N PHE A 433 12.06 6.47 -4.56
CA PHE A 433 11.17 6.69 -5.70
C PHE A 433 11.99 6.89 -6.98
N THR A 434 13.06 7.67 -6.91
CA THR A 434 13.91 7.97 -8.06
C THR A 434 14.70 6.76 -8.56
N TYR A 435 15.06 5.84 -7.66
CA TYR A 435 15.69 4.57 -8.04
C TYR A 435 14.69 3.48 -8.44
N ASN A 436 13.38 3.68 -8.23
CA ASN A 436 12.39 2.65 -8.50
C ASN A 436 12.36 2.25 -9.98
N GLY A 437 12.07 0.97 -10.25
CA GLY A 437 11.96 0.44 -11.61
C GLY A 437 13.05 -0.54 -12.04
N TRP A 438 14.04 -0.79 -11.18
CA TRP A 438 15.12 -1.78 -11.41
C TRP A 438 14.63 -3.24 -11.50
N ASN A 439 13.42 -3.52 -11.00
CA ASN A 439 12.72 -4.81 -11.04
C ASN A 439 11.90 -5.01 -12.33
N ASN A 440 11.92 -4.06 -13.27
CA ASN A 440 10.96 -4.06 -14.37
C ASN A 440 11.05 -5.29 -15.30
N LEU A 441 12.25 -5.81 -15.54
CA LEU A 441 12.42 -7.02 -16.38
C LEU A 441 11.73 -8.25 -15.79
N ASN A 442 11.60 -8.32 -14.46
CA ASN A 442 10.97 -9.42 -13.76
C ASN A 442 9.46 -9.56 -14.06
N TYR A 443 8.81 -8.55 -14.64
CA TYR A 443 7.41 -8.62 -15.05
C TYR A 443 7.18 -9.25 -16.42
N SER A 444 8.24 -9.57 -17.16
CA SER A 444 8.18 -9.98 -18.57
C SER A 444 9.13 -11.14 -18.89
N LEU A 445 9.47 -11.95 -17.89
CA LEU A 445 10.47 -13.00 -18.03
C LEU A 445 10.14 -14.02 -19.12
N ASP A 446 8.85 -14.24 -19.43
CA ASP A 446 8.41 -15.13 -20.50
C ASP A 446 8.81 -14.62 -21.91
N GLU A 447 9.08 -13.32 -22.06
CA GLU A 447 9.48 -12.70 -23.33
C GLU A 447 11.01 -12.77 -23.56
N PHE A 448 11.79 -13.17 -22.56
CA PHE A 448 13.25 -13.27 -22.63
C PHE A 448 13.74 -14.67 -23.06
N ARG A 449 14.57 -14.74 -24.11
CA ARG A 449 15.26 -15.99 -24.50
C ARG A 449 16.38 -16.29 -23.53
N ASN A 450 16.34 -17.41 -22.81
CA ASN A 450 17.33 -17.80 -21.78
C ASN A 450 17.50 -16.70 -20.71
N PRO A 451 16.46 -16.45 -19.88
CA PRO A 451 16.39 -15.27 -19.03
C PRO A 451 17.51 -15.20 -17.99
N GLU A 452 18.03 -16.32 -17.49
CA GLU A 452 18.94 -16.36 -16.33
C GLU A 452 20.18 -15.47 -16.47
N LYS A 453 21.03 -15.71 -17.48
CA LYS A 453 22.27 -14.92 -17.67
C LYS A 453 21.98 -13.49 -18.09
N LYS A 454 20.96 -13.31 -18.94
CA LYS A 454 20.62 -12.00 -19.50
C LYS A 454 19.99 -11.09 -18.45
N LEU A 455 19.16 -11.64 -17.56
CA LEU A 455 18.52 -10.92 -16.47
C LEU A 455 19.56 -10.42 -15.47
N ILE A 456 20.53 -11.26 -15.07
CA ILE A 456 21.64 -10.86 -14.20
C ILE A 456 22.37 -9.65 -14.81
N LEU A 457 22.83 -9.78 -16.06
CA LEU A 457 23.65 -8.75 -16.70
C LEU A 457 22.84 -7.46 -16.94
N SER A 458 21.60 -7.59 -17.40
CA SER A 458 20.76 -6.43 -17.71
C SER A 458 20.41 -5.64 -16.46
N ASN A 459 19.96 -6.31 -15.40
CA ASN A 459 19.59 -5.66 -14.15
C ASN A 459 20.81 -5.00 -13.49
N SER A 460 21.91 -5.73 -13.29
CA SER A 460 23.09 -5.17 -12.60
C SER A 460 23.74 -4.03 -13.37
N ILE A 461 23.93 -4.13 -14.68
CA ILE A 461 24.52 -3.04 -15.47
C ILE A 461 23.60 -1.81 -15.46
N SER A 462 22.29 -2.01 -15.64
CA SER A 462 21.35 -0.88 -15.64
C SER A 462 21.38 -0.09 -14.33
N VAL A 463 21.37 -0.76 -13.17
CA VAL A 463 21.41 -0.08 -11.87
C VAL A 463 22.76 0.64 -11.67
N ALA A 464 23.88 0.02 -12.07
CA ALA A 464 25.19 0.67 -11.97
C ALA A 464 25.27 1.95 -12.82
N ILE A 465 24.80 1.91 -14.07
CA ILE A 465 24.75 3.09 -14.96
C ILE A 465 23.91 4.20 -14.32
N VAL A 466 22.73 3.86 -13.81
CA VAL A 466 21.82 4.82 -13.16
C VAL A 466 22.46 5.44 -11.93
N THR A 467 23.06 4.65 -11.04
CA THR A 467 23.69 5.17 -9.81
C THR A 467 24.80 6.17 -10.14
N VAL A 468 25.66 5.85 -11.10
CA VAL A 468 26.72 6.78 -11.54
C VAL A 468 26.10 8.06 -12.12
N MET A 469 25.11 7.91 -13.01
CA MET A 469 24.43 9.06 -13.61
C MET A 469 23.77 9.96 -12.57
N TYR A 470 23.09 9.39 -11.58
CA TYR A 470 22.41 10.15 -10.52
C TYR A 470 23.38 10.92 -9.65
N LEU A 471 24.53 10.32 -9.29
CA LEU A 471 25.57 11.03 -8.57
C LEU A 471 26.11 12.20 -9.38
N LEU A 472 26.40 12.00 -10.67
CA LEU A 472 26.89 13.06 -11.56
C LEU A 472 25.87 14.18 -11.77
N VAL A 473 24.59 13.85 -11.94
CA VAL A 473 23.52 14.84 -12.08
C VAL A 473 23.33 15.62 -10.78
N ASN A 474 23.41 14.99 -9.61
CA ASN A 474 23.37 15.72 -8.34
C ASN A 474 24.57 16.67 -8.19
N VAL A 475 25.77 16.24 -8.56
CA VAL A 475 26.94 17.12 -8.62
C VAL A 475 26.68 18.30 -9.56
N ALA A 476 26.06 18.06 -10.72
CA ALA A 476 25.70 19.11 -11.67
C ALA A 476 24.72 20.12 -11.04
N PHE A 477 23.62 19.65 -10.45
CA PHE A 477 22.65 20.49 -9.75
C PHE A 477 23.32 21.35 -8.69
N ILE A 478 24.18 20.75 -7.86
CA ILE A 478 24.88 21.44 -6.78
C ILE A 478 25.85 22.50 -7.31
N SER A 479 26.48 22.26 -8.45
CA SER A 479 27.48 23.19 -9.01
C SER A 479 26.86 24.38 -9.75
N VAL A 480 25.57 24.31 -10.09
CA VAL A 480 24.90 25.29 -10.98
C VAL A 480 23.81 26.08 -10.28
N VAL A 481 23.01 25.46 -9.41
CA VAL A 481 21.86 26.13 -8.78
C VAL A 481 22.30 26.81 -7.47
N PRO A 482 22.10 28.13 -7.31
CA PRO A 482 22.35 28.81 -6.04
C PRO A 482 21.52 28.21 -4.90
N GLN A 483 22.18 27.92 -3.77
CA GLN A 483 21.52 27.32 -2.60
C GLN A 483 20.33 28.16 -2.08
N GLU A 484 20.42 29.49 -2.13
CA GLU A 484 19.36 30.41 -1.68
C GLU A 484 18.03 30.19 -2.42
N LEU A 485 18.07 29.82 -3.71
CA LEU A 485 16.87 29.52 -4.49
C LEU A 485 16.18 28.22 -4.05
N ILE A 486 16.91 27.34 -3.36
CA ILE A 486 16.40 26.06 -2.86
C ILE A 486 15.99 26.18 -1.40
N THR A 487 16.79 26.85 -0.56
CA THR A 487 16.61 26.86 0.90
C THR A 487 15.69 27.97 1.42
N ASN A 488 15.53 29.07 0.68
CA ASN A 488 14.66 30.19 1.09
C ASN A 488 13.25 30.08 0.51
N ASN A 489 12.97 29.05 -0.30
CA ASN A 489 11.64 28.82 -0.82
C ASN A 489 10.80 28.03 0.19
N SER A 490 9.75 28.66 0.70
CA SER A 490 8.76 28.02 1.58
C SER A 490 7.94 26.94 0.88
N LYS A 491 7.97 26.87 -0.46
CA LYS A 491 7.33 25.85 -1.30
C LYS A 491 8.36 24.96 -1.99
N ILE A 492 8.05 23.67 -2.09
CA ILE A 492 8.84 22.69 -2.85
C ILE A 492 8.71 23.01 -4.35
N ASP A 493 9.83 23.30 -5.02
CA ASP A 493 9.87 23.45 -6.49
C ASP A 493 10.03 22.09 -7.17
N GLU A 494 8.93 21.58 -7.72
CA GLU A 494 8.92 20.30 -8.43
C GLU A 494 9.54 20.36 -9.83
N THR A 495 9.73 21.57 -10.35
CA THR A 495 10.28 21.88 -11.67
C THR A 495 11.71 22.41 -11.62
N ILE A 496 12.44 22.12 -10.55
CA ILE A 496 13.79 22.65 -10.28
C ILE A 496 14.79 22.39 -11.42
N ALA A 497 14.62 21.33 -12.22
CA ALA A 497 15.46 21.09 -13.39
C ALA A 497 15.35 22.20 -14.45
N ALA A 498 14.18 22.80 -14.60
CA ALA A 498 13.97 23.90 -15.54
C ALA A 498 14.73 25.16 -15.09
N GLU A 499 14.75 25.42 -13.78
CA GLU A 499 15.60 26.47 -13.20
C GLU A 499 17.08 26.16 -13.37
N PHE A 500 17.49 24.92 -13.15
CA PHE A 500 18.85 24.46 -13.42
C PHE A 500 19.27 24.74 -14.87
N PHE A 501 18.44 24.44 -15.88
CA PHE A 501 18.77 24.73 -17.27
C PHE A 501 18.87 26.24 -17.54
N ARG A 502 17.98 27.03 -16.94
CA ARG A 502 18.05 28.50 -17.05
C ARG A 502 19.37 29.03 -16.52
N GLN A 503 19.82 28.54 -15.36
CA GLN A 503 21.11 28.92 -14.77
C GLN A 503 22.30 28.38 -15.59
N LEU A 504 22.23 27.14 -16.05
CA LEU A 504 23.30 26.48 -16.81
C LEU A 504 23.63 27.23 -18.10
N PHE A 505 22.59 27.62 -18.85
CA PHE A 505 22.69 28.27 -20.16
C PHE A 505 22.61 29.80 -20.10
N GLY A 506 22.92 30.41 -18.95
CA GLY A 506 23.07 31.86 -18.83
C GLY A 506 21.79 32.66 -19.10
N GLY A 507 20.64 32.11 -18.72
CA GLY A 507 19.34 32.76 -18.89
C GLY A 507 18.71 32.61 -20.28
N ASN A 508 19.35 31.91 -21.22
CA ASN A 508 18.75 31.66 -22.54
C ASN A 508 17.51 30.75 -22.42
N GLN A 509 16.33 31.36 -22.47
CA GLN A 509 15.07 30.66 -22.30
C GLN A 509 14.80 29.61 -23.39
N MET A 510 15.27 29.83 -24.62
CA MET A 510 15.00 28.90 -25.72
C MET A 510 15.73 27.57 -25.50
N ILE A 511 17.00 27.62 -25.11
CA ILE A 511 17.80 26.43 -24.81
C ILE A 511 17.26 25.74 -23.56
N ALA A 512 16.91 26.51 -22.52
CA ALA A 512 16.30 25.95 -21.30
C ALA A 512 14.98 25.22 -21.59
N ARG A 513 14.10 25.78 -22.44
CA ARG A 513 12.86 25.12 -22.88
C ARG A 513 13.14 23.86 -23.69
N PHE A 514 14.15 23.86 -24.56
CA PHE A 514 14.54 22.68 -25.32
C PHE A 514 15.00 21.52 -24.41
N PHE A 515 15.90 21.78 -23.45
CA PHE A 515 16.30 20.76 -22.48
C PHE A 515 15.15 20.33 -21.56
N THR A 516 14.25 21.25 -21.23
CA THR A 516 13.01 20.92 -20.50
C THR A 516 12.12 19.98 -21.32
N PHE A 517 12.00 20.17 -22.63
CA PHE A 517 11.29 19.25 -23.50
C PHE A 517 11.93 17.85 -23.54
N LEU A 518 13.26 17.77 -23.56
CA LEU A 518 13.97 16.48 -23.46
C LEU A 518 13.67 15.77 -22.12
N VAL A 519 13.52 16.54 -21.04
CA VAL A 519 13.04 16.01 -19.75
C VAL A 519 11.62 15.47 -19.87
N VAL A 520 10.70 16.14 -20.56
CA VAL A 520 9.34 15.60 -20.82
C VAL A 520 9.43 14.25 -21.53
N LEU A 521 10.22 14.14 -22.61
CA LEU A 521 10.42 12.87 -23.32
C LEU A 521 10.99 11.79 -22.41
N SER A 522 11.93 12.15 -21.52
CA SER A 522 12.47 11.22 -20.53
C SER A 522 11.39 10.71 -19.57
N VAL A 523 10.56 11.60 -19.04
CA VAL A 523 9.49 11.28 -18.10
C VAL A 523 8.41 10.42 -18.78
N MET A 524 8.05 10.74 -20.03
CA MET A 524 7.16 9.91 -20.84
C MET A 524 7.74 8.53 -21.09
N GLY A 525 9.05 8.40 -21.31
CA GLY A 525 9.73 7.10 -21.44
C GLY A 525 9.64 6.24 -20.19
N THR A 526 9.71 6.82 -19.00
CA THR A 526 9.47 6.10 -17.74
C THR A 526 8.01 5.65 -17.65
N ALA A 527 7.07 6.57 -17.86
CA ALA A 527 5.63 6.26 -17.83
C ALA A 527 5.26 5.18 -18.85
N ALA A 528 5.87 5.17 -20.03
CA ALA A 528 5.71 4.15 -21.05
C ALA A 528 6.09 2.76 -20.58
N VAL A 529 7.26 2.64 -19.94
CA VAL A 529 7.73 1.36 -19.42
C VAL A 529 6.88 0.89 -18.25
N ASP A 530 6.44 1.81 -17.38
CA ASP A 530 5.49 1.50 -16.32
C ASP A 530 4.13 1.07 -16.85
N VAL A 531 3.64 1.69 -17.93
CA VAL A 531 2.39 1.27 -18.58
C VAL A 531 2.51 -0.14 -19.13
N TRP A 532 3.63 -0.41 -19.79
CA TRP A 532 3.95 -1.71 -20.35
C TRP A 532 4.01 -2.81 -19.28
N SER A 533 4.72 -2.61 -18.17
CA SER A 533 4.83 -3.65 -17.14
C SER A 533 3.61 -3.73 -16.23
N GLY A 534 2.91 -2.63 -15.98
CA GLY A 534 1.65 -2.61 -15.25
C GLY A 534 0.59 -3.49 -15.92
N SER A 535 0.45 -3.42 -17.26
CA SER A 535 -0.47 -4.31 -18.00
C SER A 535 -0.17 -5.80 -17.81
N ARG A 536 1.10 -6.19 -17.68
CA ARG A 536 1.54 -7.58 -17.45
C ARG A 536 1.26 -8.04 -16.03
N VAL A 537 1.38 -7.16 -15.04
CA VAL A 537 0.97 -7.43 -13.66
C VAL A 537 -0.54 -7.67 -13.60
N ILE A 538 -1.34 -6.84 -14.29
CA ILE A 538 -2.79 -7.01 -14.37
C ILE A 538 -3.14 -8.36 -15.03
N VAL A 539 -2.48 -8.73 -16.13
CA VAL A 539 -2.64 -10.05 -16.77
C VAL A 539 -2.26 -11.19 -15.81
N ALA A 540 -1.16 -11.07 -15.06
CA ALA A 540 -0.73 -12.08 -14.10
C ALA A 540 -1.70 -12.24 -12.91
N ALA A 541 -2.26 -11.12 -12.43
CA ALA A 541 -3.31 -11.08 -11.42
C ALA A 541 -4.61 -11.71 -11.95
N ALA A 542 -5.00 -11.40 -13.18
CA ALA A 542 -6.17 -11.96 -13.85
C ALA A 542 -6.02 -13.47 -14.12
N LYS A 543 -4.81 -13.96 -14.43
CA LYS A 543 -4.51 -15.40 -14.50
C LYS A 543 -4.69 -16.13 -13.16
N SER A 544 -4.63 -15.40 -12.05
CA SER A 544 -4.88 -15.91 -10.69
C SER A 544 -6.33 -15.69 -10.22
N ASP A 545 -7.22 -15.30 -11.13
CA ASP A 545 -8.64 -15.00 -10.91
C ASP A 545 -8.89 -13.97 -9.78
N PHE A 546 -8.01 -12.97 -9.64
CA PHE A 546 -8.17 -11.91 -8.64
C PHE A 546 -9.38 -11.00 -8.89
N PHE A 547 -9.89 -10.98 -10.12
CA PHE A 547 -11.09 -10.23 -10.51
C PHE A 547 -12.16 -11.22 -10.99
N PRO A 548 -12.93 -11.89 -10.13
CA PRO A 548 -13.70 -13.07 -10.52
C PRO A 548 -14.62 -12.90 -11.73
N LYS A 549 -15.20 -11.70 -11.91
CA LYS A 549 -16.06 -11.37 -13.03
C LYS A 549 -15.32 -10.96 -14.31
N TYR A 550 -14.16 -10.31 -14.19
CA TYR A 550 -13.44 -9.67 -15.30
C TYR A 550 -12.08 -10.31 -15.64
N SER A 551 -11.69 -11.38 -14.92
CA SER A 551 -10.38 -12.02 -15.07
C SER A 551 -10.21 -12.66 -16.43
N GLN A 552 -11.29 -13.15 -17.05
CA GLN A 552 -11.23 -13.73 -18.38
C GLN A 552 -10.92 -12.66 -19.44
N GLU A 553 -11.55 -11.50 -19.34
CA GLU A 553 -11.36 -10.39 -20.26
C GLU A 553 -9.99 -9.75 -20.08
N LEU A 554 -9.54 -9.58 -18.83
CA LEU A 554 -8.27 -8.93 -18.51
C LEU A 554 -7.04 -9.79 -18.84
N ARG A 555 -7.15 -11.12 -18.85
CA ARG A 555 -6.04 -12.02 -19.20
C ARG A 555 -5.88 -12.24 -20.71
N ASN A 556 -6.86 -11.82 -21.52
CA ASN A 556 -6.86 -12.06 -22.96
C ASN A 556 -5.85 -11.15 -23.70
N TRP A 557 -5.20 -11.74 -24.71
CA TRP A 557 -4.28 -11.05 -25.59
C TRP A 557 -4.90 -10.89 -26.97
N ASN A 558 -4.75 -9.71 -27.58
CA ASN A 558 -5.17 -9.50 -28.95
C ASN A 558 -4.18 -10.23 -29.89
N GLU A 559 -4.68 -11.11 -30.76
CA GLU A 559 -3.84 -11.93 -31.64
C GLU A 559 -3.13 -11.12 -32.73
N ARG A 560 -3.78 -10.07 -33.25
CA ARG A 560 -3.24 -9.24 -34.35
C ARG A 560 -2.05 -8.39 -33.89
N PHE A 561 -2.14 -7.82 -32.70
CA PHE A 561 -1.14 -6.89 -32.18
C PHE A 561 -0.22 -7.51 -31.12
N ASN A 562 -0.57 -8.71 -30.65
CA ASN A 562 0.08 -9.40 -29.54
C ASN A 562 0.16 -8.52 -28.28
N THR A 563 -0.93 -7.84 -27.91
CA THR A 563 -0.99 -6.86 -26.80
C THR A 563 -2.18 -7.14 -25.87
N PRO A 564 -2.05 -6.89 -24.54
CA PRO A 564 -3.13 -7.07 -23.58
C PRO A 564 -3.99 -5.79 -23.50
N ILE A 565 -4.81 -5.55 -24.54
CA ILE A 565 -5.59 -4.32 -24.70
C ILE A 565 -6.48 -4.01 -23.47
N ASN A 566 -7.19 -5.01 -22.96
CA ASN A 566 -8.11 -4.81 -21.83
C ASN A 566 -7.38 -4.42 -20.55
N ALA A 567 -6.19 -5.00 -20.29
CA ALA A 567 -5.36 -4.62 -19.16
C ALA A 567 -4.81 -3.19 -19.28
N LEU A 568 -4.41 -2.79 -20.49
CA LEU A 568 -3.96 -1.42 -20.78
C LEU A 568 -5.08 -0.40 -20.55
N LEU A 569 -6.30 -0.68 -21.04
CA LEU A 569 -7.46 0.18 -20.85
C LEU A 569 -7.89 0.28 -19.38
N ALA A 570 -7.94 -0.84 -18.66
CA ALA A 570 -8.28 -0.86 -17.24
C ALA A 570 -7.31 0.02 -16.42
N GLN A 571 -6.02 -0.06 -16.73
CA GLN A 571 -5.00 0.76 -16.09
C GLN A 571 -5.14 2.24 -16.45
N PHE A 572 -5.39 2.57 -17.72
CA PHE A 572 -5.61 3.95 -18.17
C PHE A 572 -6.81 4.60 -17.47
N ILE A 573 -7.94 3.90 -17.40
CA ILE A 573 -9.16 4.37 -16.73
C ILE A 573 -8.87 4.60 -15.24
N TRP A 574 -8.24 3.63 -14.57
CA TRP A 574 -7.93 3.73 -13.15
C TRP A 574 -7.00 4.90 -12.80
N CYS A 575 -5.93 5.09 -13.58
CA CYS A 575 -5.02 6.23 -13.40
C CYS A 575 -5.74 7.57 -13.65
N SER A 576 -6.59 7.64 -14.69
CA SER A 576 -7.34 8.86 -15.02
C SER A 576 -8.30 9.27 -13.91
N ILE A 577 -9.03 8.31 -13.34
CA ILE A 577 -9.90 8.53 -12.17
C ILE A 577 -9.07 9.09 -11.02
N LEU A 578 -7.96 8.43 -10.66
CA LEU A 578 -7.15 8.86 -9.51
C LEU A 578 -6.54 10.26 -9.71
N MET A 579 -6.08 10.59 -10.92
CA MET A 579 -5.55 11.93 -11.21
C MET A 579 -6.61 13.02 -11.05
N ILE A 580 -7.86 12.76 -11.42
CA ILE A 580 -8.98 13.70 -11.28
C ILE A 580 -9.38 13.85 -9.81
N PHE A 581 -9.58 12.75 -9.08
CA PHE A 581 -10.21 12.79 -7.76
C PHE A 581 -9.25 13.01 -6.57
N VAL A 582 -7.98 12.57 -6.66
CA VAL A 582 -7.10 12.49 -5.47
C VAL A 582 -6.19 13.71 -5.29
N GLY A 583 -6.06 14.60 -6.28
CA GLY A 583 -5.09 15.71 -6.19
C GLY A 583 -5.64 17.08 -5.78
N GLY A 584 -6.96 17.30 -5.78
CA GLY A 584 -7.55 18.61 -5.44
C GLY A 584 -7.72 18.84 -3.94
N SER A 585 -7.95 17.78 -3.16
CA SER A 585 -8.38 17.92 -1.76
C SER A 585 -7.24 18.07 -0.75
N PHE A 586 -5.98 18.04 -1.19
CA PHE A 586 -4.80 18.08 -0.32
C PHE A 586 -3.95 19.34 -0.60
N SER A 587 -3.37 19.92 0.46
CA SER A 587 -2.41 21.03 0.39
C SER A 587 -1.01 20.60 -0.07
N ILE A 588 -0.77 19.29 -0.22
CA ILE A 588 0.46 18.71 -0.74
C ILE A 588 0.34 18.61 -2.26
N SER A 589 1.44 18.87 -2.95
CA SER A 589 1.51 18.71 -4.40
C SER A 589 1.13 17.28 -4.82
N SER A 590 0.47 17.17 -5.98
CA SER A 590 -0.01 15.86 -6.45
C SER A 590 1.16 14.88 -6.65
N PHE A 591 2.34 15.34 -7.08
CA PHE A 591 3.52 14.48 -7.20
C PHE A 591 3.98 13.92 -5.85
N VAL A 592 4.17 14.74 -4.82
CA VAL A 592 4.60 14.26 -3.49
C VAL A 592 3.57 13.30 -2.90
N LEU A 593 2.27 13.59 -3.08
CA LEU A 593 1.20 12.70 -2.65
C LEU A 593 1.29 11.33 -3.32
N PHE A 594 1.31 11.28 -4.65
CA PHE A 594 1.33 10.02 -5.39
C PHE A 594 2.66 9.26 -5.26
N SER A 595 3.80 9.96 -5.24
CA SER A 595 5.12 9.35 -5.10
C SER A 595 5.34 8.75 -3.71
N ASN A 596 4.94 9.44 -2.63
CA ASN A 596 5.04 8.91 -1.28
C ASN A 596 4.07 7.76 -1.05
N PHE A 597 2.80 7.91 -1.49
CA PHE A 597 1.80 6.84 -1.44
C PHE A 597 2.31 5.58 -2.14
N ALA A 598 2.80 5.72 -3.38
CA ALA A 598 3.33 4.61 -4.14
C ALA A 598 4.55 3.99 -3.44
N SER A 599 5.57 4.79 -3.13
CA SER A 599 6.84 4.32 -2.58
C SER A 599 6.63 3.57 -1.29
N TYR A 600 5.83 4.12 -0.38
CA TYR A 600 5.53 3.46 0.89
C TYR A 600 4.85 2.10 0.67
N SER A 601 3.84 2.05 -0.19
CA SER A 601 3.16 0.81 -0.56
C SER A 601 4.11 -0.24 -1.16
N TYR A 602 5.02 0.16 -2.06
CA TYR A 602 5.99 -0.77 -2.67
C TYR A 602 6.99 -1.32 -1.64
N TRP A 603 7.49 -0.48 -0.74
CA TRP A 603 8.51 -0.91 0.22
C TRP A 603 8.02 -1.97 1.20
N ILE A 604 6.71 -2.00 1.50
CA ILE A 604 6.08 -3.11 2.25
C ILE A 604 6.27 -4.44 1.50
N PHE A 605 6.00 -4.45 0.20
CA PHE A 605 6.11 -5.66 -0.62
C PHE A 605 7.54 -5.99 -1.04
N TYR A 606 8.43 -5.00 -1.16
CA TYR A 606 9.86 -5.21 -1.36
C TYR A 606 10.49 -5.89 -0.15
N LEU A 607 10.15 -5.41 1.06
CA LEU A 607 10.56 -6.08 2.29
C LEU A 607 10.02 -7.51 2.36
N ALA A 608 8.72 -7.71 2.10
CA ALA A 608 8.11 -9.04 2.06
C ALA A 608 8.77 -9.94 1.01
N THR A 609 9.14 -9.41 -0.16
CA THR A 609 9.80 -10.18 -1.21
C THR A 609 11.22 -10.58 -0.82
N GLY A 610 11.98 -9.67 -0.19
CA GLY A 610 13.32 -9.96 0.36
C GLY A 610 13.28 -11.06 1.43
N ILE A 611 12.36 -10.97 2.39
CA ILE A 611 12.11 -12.04 3.39
C ILE A 611 11.64 -13.33 2.69
N GLY A 612 10.78 -13.19 1.69
CA GLY A 612 10.24 -14.27 0.88
C GLY A 612 11.31 -15.12 0.20
N LEU A 613 12.38 -14.50 -0.32
CA LEU A 613 13.53 -15.23 -0.86
C LEU A 613 14.18 -16.13 0.18
N LEU A 614 14.39 -15.63 1.40
CA LEU A 614 14.98 -16.42 2.49
C LEU A 614 14.08 -17.59 2.90
N LEU A 615 12.77 -17.38 2.94
CA LEU A 615 11.78 -18.43 3.20
C LEU A 615 11.76 -19.51 2.11
N ILE A 616 11.91 -19.12 0.83
CA ILE A 616 12.00 -20.04 -0.30
C ILE A 616 13.28 -20.88 -0.19
N ARG A 617 14.43 -20.25 0.10
CA ARG A 617 15.71 -20.96 0.33
C ARG A 617 15.61 -21.99 1.46
N LYS A 618 15.03 -21.60 2.60
CA LYS A 618 14.84 -22.49 3.76
C LYS A 618 13.97 -23.71 3.41
N ARG A 619 12.84 -23.50 2.73
CA ARG A 619 11.96 -24.60 2.28
C ARG A 619 12.63 -25.50 1.26
N SER A 620 13.35 -24.94 0.28
CA SER A 620 14.09 -25.72 -0.72
C SER A 620 15.15 -26.62 -0.07
N LYS A 621 15.91 -26.10 0.91
CA LYS A 621 16.88 -26.89 1.68
C LYS A 621 16.22 -28.03 2.45
N ASN A 622 15.11 -27.76 3.15
CA ASN A 622 14.37 -28.78 3.89
C ASN A 622 13.80 -29.88 2.98
N ASN A 623 13.26 -29.50 1.82
CA ASN A 623 12.74 -30.46 0.85
C ASN A 623 13.85 -31.33 0.24
N LYS A 624 15.03 -30.77 -0.03
CA LYS A 624 16.20 -31.54 -0.48
C LYS A 624 16.65 -32.54 0.58
N MET A 625 16.74 -32.10 1.84
CA MET A 625 17.10 -32.98 2.97
C MET A 625 16.07 -34.09 3.17
N LYS A 626 14.77 -33.79 3.09
CA LYS A 626 13.71 -34.79 3.20
C LYS A 626 13.77 -35.83 2.07
N ARG A 627 13.96 -35.39 0.82
CA ARG A 627 14.15 -36.29 -0.33
C ARG A 627 15.40 -37.15 -0.21
N GLN A 628 16.44 -36.64 0.44
CA GLN A 628 17.66 -37.41 0.67
C GLN A 628 17.43 -38.47 1.75
N LEU A 629 16.75 -38.12 2.86
CA LEU A 629 16.35 -39.09 3.89
C LEU A 629 15.38 -40.16 3.35
N GLU A 630 14.36 -39.77 2.58
CA GLU A 630 13.43 -40.73 1.94
C GLU A 630 14.18 -41.69 0.99
N LYS A 631 15.24 -41.22 0.33
CA LYS A 631 16.09 -42.06 -0.52
C LYS A 631 17.05 -42.95 0.27
N ASP A 632 17.62 -42.44 1.36
CA ASP A 632 18.49 -43.20 2.25
C ASP A 632 17.67 -44.33 2.93
N ASP A 633 16.42 -44.07 3.31
CA ASP A 633 15.47 -45.08 3.81
C ASP A 633 15.07 -46.10 2.74
N GLU A 634 14.83 -45.67 1.48
CA GLU A 634 14.60 -46.58 0.36
C GLU A 634 15.83 -47.46 0.04
N GLU A 635 17.05 -46.90 0.11
CA GLU A 635 18.31 -47.65 -0.07
C GLU A 635 18.57 -48.60 1.10
N LEU A 636 18.26 -48.21 2.34
CA LEU A 636 18.35 -49.09 3.51
C LEU A 636 17.39 -50.28 3.36
N ASN A 637 16.16 -50.04 2.91
CA ASN A 637 15.17 -51.08 2.66
C ASN A 637 15.52 -51.97 1.46
N ARG A 638 16.20 -51.43 0.42
CA ARG A 638 16.72 -52.21 -0.72
C ARG A 638 18.03 -52.93 -0.44
N SER A 639 18.79 -52.54 0.58
CA SER A 639 20.02 -53.23 0.95
C SER A 639 19.80 -54.65 1.51
N ASN A 640 18.55 -55.03 1.77
CA ASN A 640 18.13 -56.42 1.99
C ASN A 640 17.93 -57.24 0.70
N ASP A 641 17.97 -56.64 -0.50
CA ASP A 641 17.86 -57.36 -1.77
C ASP A 641 18.70 -56.69 -2.87
N ARG A 642 19.96 -57.18 -2.99
CA ARG A 642 20.98 -57.00 -4.05
C ARG A 642 21.21 -55.60 -4.65
N GLY A 643 22.49 -55.22 -4.60
CA GLY A 643 23.01 -53.91 -4.99
C GLY A 643 22.81 -53.49 -6.45
N THR A 644 22.62 -52.19 -6.66
CA THR A 644 22.79 -51.54 -7.96
C THR A 644 23.20 -50.05 -7.86
N ASN A 645 24.32 -49.74 -8.54
CA ASN A 645 24.76 -48.51 -9.20
C ASN A 645 24.42 -47.10 -8.64
N SER A 646 25.34 -46.58 -7.82
CA SER A 646 25.45 -45.20 -7.31
C SER A 646 25.82 -44.11 -8.37
N SER A 647 26.25 -44.49 -9.58
CA SER A 647 26.90 -43.56 -10.54
C SER A 647 25.95 -42.57 -11.23
N ASN A 648 24.73 -42.98 -11.56
CA ASN A 648 23.74 -42.11 -12.23
C ASN A 648 23.16 -41.02 -11.30
N ILE A 649 23.26 -41.21 -9.99
CA ILE A 649 22.67 -40.34 -8.96
C ILE A 649 23.49 -39.06 -8.76
N LYS A 650 24.83 -39.16 -8.82
CA LYS A 650 25.74 -38.00 -8.75
C LYS A 650 25.64 -37.07 -9.97
N LEU A 651 25.13 -37.57 -11.10
CA LEU A 651 24.96 -36.78 -12.32
C LEU A 651 23.70 -35.88 -12.24
N LEU A 652 22.59 -36.41 -11.72
CA LEU A 652 21.33 -35.67 -11.54
C LEU A 652 21.43 -34.56 -10.47
N SER A 653 22.20 -34.77 -9.40
CA SER A 653 22.42 -33.73 -8.38
C SER A 653 23.35 -32.60 -8.87
N ARG A 654 24.31 -32.89 -9.75
CA ARG A 654 25.17 -31.88 -10.41
C ARG A 654 24.44 -31.02 -11.43
N LEU A 655 23.37 -31.53 -12.05
CA LEU A 655 22.57 -30.77 -13.03
C LEU A 655 21.64 -29.73 -12.37
N GLU A 656 21.35 -29.85 -11.07
CA GLU A 656 20.54 -28.86 -10.32
C GLU A 656 21.33 -27.60 -9.89
N GLU A 657 22.65 -27.57 -10.06
CA GLU A 657 23.50 -26.45 -9.63
C GLU A 657 24.07 -25.66 -10.81
N LYS A 658 23.41 -24.55 -11.16
CA LYS A 658 24.08 -23.31 -11.64
C LYS A 658 23.17 -22.08 -11.77
N PHE A 659 22.14 -21.95 -10.95
CA PHE A 659 21.41 -20.67 -10.87
C PHE A 659 22.15 -19.68 -9.97
N PHE A 660 22.19 -18.42 -10.39
CA PHE A 660 22.78 -17.33 -9.60
C PHE A 660 22.07 -17.23 -8.25
N LYS A 661 22.85 -17.24 -7.18
CA LYS A 661 22.38 -17.03 -5.80
C LYS A 661 22.99 -15.76 -5.26
N VAL A 662 22.16 -14.82 -4.82
CA VAL A 662 22.62 -13.59 -4.18
C VAL A 662 23.30 -13.90 -2.84
N PRO A 663 24.45 -13.30 -2.52
CA PRO A 663 25.05 -13.44 -1.20
C PRO A 663 24.10 -12.99 -0.09
N LEU A 664 24.10 -13.68 1.06
CA LEU A 664 23.22 -13.35 2.18
C LEU A 664 23.41 -11.92 2.71
N PRO A 665 24.64 -11.36 2.79
CA PRO A 665 24.83 -9.96 3.17
C PRO A 665 24.13 -8.97 2.24
N VAL A 666 24.14 -9.25 0.93
CA VAL A 666 23.48 -8.41 -0.08
C VAL A 666 21.96 -8.47 0.07
N ALA A 667 21.38 -9.67 0.23
CA ALA A 667 19.94 -9.78 0.56
C ALA A 667 19.60 -9.09 1.90
N GLY A 668 20.51 -9.14 2.87
CA GLY A 668 20.41 -8.46 4.16
C GLY A 668 20.34 -6.94 4.02
N ILE A 669 21.17 -6.32 3.18
CA ILE A 669 21.13 -4.87 2.89
C ILE A 669 19.74 -4.46 2.36
N PHE A 670 19.17 -5.25 1.45
CA PHE A 670 17.86 -4.95 0.89
C PHE A 670 16.73 -5.04 1.93
N ILE A 671 16.76 -6.08 2.78
CA ILE A 671 15.80 -6.25 3.88
C ILE A 671 15.94 -5.13 4.91
N LEU A 672 17.16 -4.81 5.33
CA LEU A 672 17.43 -3.72 6.28
C LEU A 672 17.02 -2.37 5.72
N GLY A 673 17.27 -2.11 4.43
CA GLY A 673 16.78 -0.92 3.74
C GLY A 673 15.25 -0.83 3.80
N GLY A 674 14.54 -1.92 3.52
CA GLY A 674 13.08 -1.98 3.63
C GLY A 674 12.57 -1.72 5.05
N VAL A 675 13.19 -2.31 6.07
CA VAL A 675 12.85 -2.05 7.47
C VAL A 675 13.09 -0.59 7.84
N PHE A 676 14.25 -0.04 7.46
CA PHE A 676 14.60 1.35 7.72
C PHE A 676 13.59 2.30 7.11
N ILE A 677 13.28 2.14 5.82
CA ILE A 677 12.33 3.01 5.11
C ILE A 677 10.96 2.97 5.77
N LEU A 678 10.43 1.79 6.11
CA LEU A 678 9.09 1.67 6.69
C LEU A 678 9.01 2.25 8.12
N ILE A 679 10.06 2.16 8.92
CA ILE A 679 10.10 2.74 10.27
C ILE A 679 10.25 4.26 10.21
N PHE A 680 11.25 4.75 9.47
CA PHE A 680 11.58 6.18 9.43
C PHE A 680 10.61 7.00 8.57
N SER A 681 9.74 6.36 7.78
CA SER A 681 8.68 7.05 7.04
C SER A 681 7.63 7.73 7.94
N PHE A 682 7.49 7.32 9.21
CA PHE A 682 6.56 7.98 10.13
C PHE A 682 7.16 9.19 10.84
N ILE A 683 8.48 9.36 10.76
CA ILE A 683 9.15 10.51 11.37
C ILE A 683 8.99 11.67 10.41
N VAL A 684 8.21 12.66 10.80
CA VAL A 684 7.91 13.85 9.99
C VAL A 684 8.23 15.10 10.79
N ASN A 685 9.20 15.87 10.30
CA ASN A 685 9.49 17.19 10.86
C ASN A 685 8.60 18.26 10.21
N VAL A 686 7.92 19.05 11.03
CA VAL A 686 7.07 20.16 10.63
C VAL A 686 7.61 21.42 11.29
N LYS A 687 7.88 22.44 10.48
CA LYS A 687 8.34 23.76 10.95
C LYS A 687 7.15 24.72 10.99
N CYS A 688 7.19 25.67 11.91
CA CYS A 688 6.20 26.71 11.97
C CYS A 688 6.21 27.60 10.71
N PRO A 689 5.05 28.10 10.27
CA PRO A 689 4.97 29.03 9.15
C PRO A 689 5.79 30.31 9.39
N GLU A 690 6.29 30.90 8.30
CA GLU A 690 7.00 32.18 8.35
C GLU A 690 6.16 33.26 9.07
N GLY A 691 6.78 33.98 10.01
CA GLY A 691 6.13 34.99 10.84
C GLY A 691 5.54 34.48 12.17
N LYS A 692 5.58 33.17 12.46
CA LYS A 692 5.16 32.59 13.76
C LYS A 692 6.20 31.60 14.30
N PRO A 693 7.37 32.04 14.80
CA PRO A 693 8.48 31.16 15.16
C PRO A 693 8.19 30.21 16.35
N ASN A 694 7.14 30.45 17.14
CA ASN A 694 6.69 29.59 18.25
C ASN A 694 5.20 29.24 18.09
N CYS A 695 4.87 28.42 17.09
CA CYS A 695 3.50 27.95 16.89
C CYS A 695 3.19 26.75 17.80
N GLY A 696 1.96 26.68 18.33
CA GLY A 696 1.50 25.59 19.17
C GLY A 696 1.12 24.34 18.36
N GLU A 697 0.74 23.27 19.08
CA GLU A 697 0.34 22.01 18.46
C GLU A 697 -0.98 22.13 17.65
N ASP A 698 -1.76 23.19 17.90
CA ASP A 698 -2.94 23.58 17.13
C ASP A 698 -2.62 23.88 15.65
N VAL A 699 -1.40 24.38 15.37
CA VAL A 699 -0.92 24.65 14.01
C VAL A 699 -0.11 23.48 13.46
N LEU A 700 0.73 22.86 14.29
CA LEU A 700 1.63 21.78 13.87
C LEU A 700 0.91 20.46 13.61
N GLY A 701 -0.13 20.14 14.39
CA GLY A 701 -0.90 18.90 14.28
C GLY A 701 -1.49 18.69 12.88
N PRO A 702 -2.27 19.64 12.32
CA PRO A 702 -2.81 19.54 10.97
C PRO A 702 -1.74 19.40 9.88
N LEU A 703 -0.61 20.12 9.99
CA LEU A 703 0.51 20.04 9.05
C LEU A 703 1.21 18.67 9.11
N ARG A 704 1.34 18.08 10.30
CA ARG A 704 1.90 16.73 10.49
C ARG A 704 0.97 15.67 9.90
N ALA A 705 -0.34 15.79 10.17
CA ALA A 705 -1.36 14.91 9.60
C ALA A 705 -1.38 14.98 8.06
N GLN A 706 -1.22 16.19 7.48
CA GLN A 706 -1.10 16.36 6.03
C GLN A 706 0.11 15.61 5.49
N LYS A 707 1.31 15.82 6.04
CA LYS A 707 2.53 15.14 5.57
C LYS A 707 2.48 13.62 5.74
N LEU A 708 1.77 13.10 6.75
CA LEU A 708 1.54 11.67 6.96
C LEU A 708 0.40 11.09 6.10
N SER A 709 -0.45 11.94 5.52
CA SER A 709 -1.62 11.50 4.74
C SER A 709 -1.29 10.50 3.61
N PRO A 710 -0.19 10.61 2.84
CA PRO A 710 0.11 9.62 1.80
C PRO A 710 0.34 8.22 2.37
N ILE A 711 0.98 8.13 3.53
CA ILE A 711 1.26 6.87 4.23
C ILE A 711 -0.04 6.28 4.78
N MET A 712 -0.87 7.11 5.41
CA MET A 712 -2.19 6.70 5.90
C MET A 712 -3.09 6.21 4.77
N LEU A 713 -3.05 6.87 3.60
CA LEU A 713 -3.74 6.42 2.40
C LEU A 713 -3.23 5.04 1.95
N SER A 714 -1.91 4.79 1.95
CA SER A 714 -1.35 3.47 1.65
C SER A 714 -1.92 2.37 2.56
N TYR A 715 -2.07 2.63 3.86
CA TYR A 715 -2.71 1.70 4.80
C TYR A 715 -4.21 1.55 4.54
N GLY A 716 -4.91 2.63 4.24
CA GLY A 716 -6.33 2.58 3.85
C GLY A 716 -6.56 1.69 2.63
N PHE A 717 -5.73 1.83 1.60
CA PHE A 717 -5.77 0.96 0.41
C PHE A 717 -5.39 -0.48 0.71
N LEU A 718 -4.38 -0.73 1.56
CA LEU A 718 -4.06 -2.08 2.06
C LEU A 718 -5.23 -2.73 2.77
N PHE A 719 -5.92 -1.97 3.61
CA PHE A 719 -7.08 -2.44 4.33
C PHE A 719 -8.26 -2.75 3.40
N VAL A 720 -8.58 -1.86 2.46
CA VAL A 720 -9.59 -2.09 1.42
C VAL A 720 -9.21 -3.30 0.54
N ALA A 721 -7.94 -3.45 0.20
CA ALA A 721 -7.44 -4.61 -0.55
C ALA A 721 -7.64 -5.91 0.23
N LEU A 722 -7.39 -5.88 1.54
CA LEU A 722 -7.56 -7.04 2.41
C LEU A 722 -9.03 -7.43 2.57
N LEU A 723 -9.92 -6.45 2.72
CA LEU A 723 -11.36 -6.67 2.69
C LEU A 723 -11.80 -7.23 1.34
N SER A 724 -11.33 -6.65 0.24
CA SER A 724 -11.65 -7.07 -1.12
C SER A 724 -11.17 -8.49 -1.39
N TRP A 725 -9.97 -8.85 -0.94
CA TRP A 725 -9.47 -10.22 -1.00
C TRP A 725 -10.41 -11.18 -0.27
N TYR A 726 -10.87 -10.81 0.92
CA TYR A 726 -11.76 -11.64 1.71
C TYR A 726 -13.13 -11.82 1.03
N PHE A 727 -13.77 -10.72 0.60
CA PHE A 727 -15.11 -10.74 0.02
C PHE A 727 -15.15 -11.24 -1.42
N PHE A 728 -14.26 -10.75 -2.28
CA PHE A 728 -14.31 -11.03 -3.71
C PHE A 728 -13.49 -12.24 -4.11
N TYR A 729 -12.38 -12.54 -3.43
CA TYR A 729 -11.56 -13.70 -3.79
C TYR A 729 -11.88 -14.91 -2.90
N TYR A 730 -11.68 -14.80 -1.59
CA TYR A 730 -11.81 -15.94 -0.68
C TYR A 730 -13.26 -16.43 -0.56
N TRP A 731 -14.22 -15.53 -0.31
CA TRP A 731 -15.63 -15.90 -0.17
C TRP A 731 -16.26 -16.38 -1.49
N TRP A 732 -15.99 -15.68 -2.59
CA TRP A 732 -16.50 -16.07 -3.91
C TRP A 732 -15.92 -17.41 -4.41
N ASP A 733 -14.61 -17.63 -4.27
CA ASP A 733 -13.96 -18.91 -4.64
C ASP A 733 -14.52 -20.07 -3.82
N THR A 734 -14.75 -19.85 -2.52
CA THR A 734 -15.37 -20.86 -1.65
C THR A 734 -16.78 -21.20 -2.12
N LYS A 735 -17.60 -20.19 -2.48
CA LYS A 735 -18.97 -20.40 -2.99
C LYS A 735 -18.97 -21.13 -4.34
N LYS A 736 -18.07 -20.74 -5.26
CA LYS A 736 -17.92 -21.37 -6.57
C LYS A 736 -17.54 -22.85 -6.43
N LYS A 737 -16.55 -23.18 -5.59
CA LYS A 737 -16.16 -24.58 -5.33
C LYS A 737 -17.28 -25.40 -4.70
N GLN A 738 -18.08 -24.80 -3.83
CA GLN A 738 -19.27 -25.47 -3.27
C GLN A 738 -20.31 -25.77 -4.36
N GLN A 739 -20.51 -24.86 -5.32
CA GLN A 739 -21.41 -25.09 -6.46
C GLN A 739 -20.86 -26.16 -7.42
N GLU A 740 -19.57 -26.10 -7.78
CA GLU A 740 -18.92 -27.11 -8.63
C GLU A 740 -18.94 -28.50 -7.99
N ALA A 741 -18.68 -28.59 -6.68
CA ALA A 741 -18.78 -29.85 -5.93
C ALA A 741 -20.22 -30.37 -5.88
N ALA A 742 -21.23 -29.50 -5.79
CA ALA A 742 -22.63 -29.90 -5.86
C ALA A 742 -23.01 -30.43 -7.24
N VAL A 743 -22.55 -29.80 -8.32
CA VAL A 743 -22.76 -30.26 -9.70
C VAL A 743 -22.07 -31.60 -9.95
N MET A 744 -20.82 -31.78 -9.50
CA MET A 744 -20.11 -33.05 -9.65
C MET A 744 -20.77 -34.18 -8.85
N ARG A 745 -21.35 -33.91 -7.68
CA ARG A 745 -22.15 -34.90 -6.93
C ARG A 745 -23.39 -35.31 -7.71
N ILE A 746 -24.15 -34.36 -8.26
CA ILE A 746 -25.33 -34.65 -9.09
C ILE A 746 -24.97 -35.49 -10.32
N ALA A 747 -23.85 -35.18 -10.98
CA ALA A 747 -23.37 -35.96 -12.12
C ALA A 747 -22.96 -37.40 -11.71
N ALA A 748 -22.24 -37.56 -10.60
CA ALA A 748 -21.85 -38.87 -10.08
C ALA A 748 -23.05 -39.73 -9.63
N ASP A 749 -24.09 -39.10 -9.05
CA ASP A 749 -25.34 -39.78 -8.68
C ASP A 749 -26.16 -40.18 -9.92
N HIS A 750 -26.03 -39.45 -11.03
CA HIS A 750 -26.67 -39.81 -12.30
C HIS A 750 -25.98 -41.00 -12.99
N ASP A 751 -24.64 -40.99 -13.01
CA ASP A 751 -23.84 -42.11 -13.56
C ASP A 751 -24.03 -43.40 -12.74
N SER A 752 -24.20 -43.30 -11.41
CA SER A 752 -24.48 -44.47 -10.56
C SER A 752 -25.88 -45.03 -10.82
N MET A 753 -26.91 -44.18 -10.94
CA MET A 753 -28.26 -44.59 -11.32
C MET A 753 -28.32 -45.25 -12.71
N ASP A 754 -27.62 -44.69 -13.70
CA ASP A 754 -27.56 -45.28 -15.04
C ASP A 754 -26.79 -46.62 -15.06
N SER A 755 -25.84 -46.82 -14.13
CA SER A 755 -25.17 -48.11 -13.95
C SER A 755 -26.07 -49.17 -13.29
N GLU A 756 -26.91 -48.77 -12.32
CA GLU A 756 -27.89 -49.65 -11.67
C GLU A 756 -29.07 -49.99 -12.57
N LEU A 757 -29.46 -49.10 -13.49
CA LEU A 757 -30.50 -49.36 -14.49
C LEU A 757 -30.04 -50.26 -15.64
N ASN A 758 -28.72 -50.36 -15.89
CA ASN A 758 -28.12 -51.21 -16.92
C ASN A 758 -27.60 -52.57 -16.39
N SER A 759 -27.61 -52.78 -15.07
CA SER A 759 -27.32 -54.06 -14.39
C SER A 759 -28.60 -54.82 -14.06
#